data_AF-A0A545ULQ3-F1
#
_entry.id   AF-A0A545ULQ3-F1
#
_cell.length_a   1.000
_cell.length_b   1.000
_cell.length_c   1.000
_cell.angle_alpha   90.00
_cell.angle_beta   90.00
_cell.angle_gamma   90.00
#
_symmetry.space_group_name_H-M   'P 1'
#
loop_
_entity.id
_entity.type
_entity.pdbx_description
1 polymer ?
#
loop_
_entity_poly.entity_id
_entity_poly.type
_entity_poly.pdbx_seq_one_letter_code
_entity_poly.pdbx_strand_id
1 'polypeptide(L)'
;MAVRSSFAYVAASAGRYLVNKRSYAAYSALALIAVQVIIGITMKLAQDDGKYAFSPSGSIAISEFLKMMLSAFFFYQEWKLRAGYARVHAQDAGRMSPLGASLMREGKLSDGDEEDLAGLDEEEDPFHRHLELETGKPLQAGSFWQAVRNEVSEHIVFGLCGLALCYVLVNNLVSGKSGRGCGNTVKAKTFLSQIFVGYRLADPATIQLTRSGVTFITAMVMRFMLHAQITGKQWLSLVMQVCGLVVTQYDPSAGTQLGSAVYWLLIFQVFLSSIAGVFNQSLLQTEKGSLHAINFYLYGAGTCINLLCHVLLRLIKPGEPGLFEGYGSFGAIMIIVSNVFIGLAINAVYKYADAVIKCLATAIGTTILISASPILFGTSFTLLIVPGSIVIFLSSGLYITLAGPKPSITASTREKVGELAGLSTLWHRRRRFCILSFAAALFNTLAVVGFTMTTNFASQQVTTRKQQPLQSPFKNSMAFIRWNQRIESRVPHLMKYEPFFDTIHISLPDGTAPDSGLNRISLKNDAATITFTIYRQVAYTMQAILDSDSKIDGMLYFHFDAWIDPLAWTGMDLESIHFPFISPALAPVAGPVTLCMSNTSELAWHGWSSGMHEKAMQAAAALKQKSTEYVVNEREWCVGWSDIYFIPRRFFKDFIYLSEVFLEQDLFHEVAIPTIVHIIDQTRRTNPFIPIVNKISDCWVPIVDRSRKLRRNKRKFRNGMPLRQRIARLGESLSTSDKPYLSYYDASLTVGDVRSLKNDWLTDNVITFWQEYLERETLPRYPQARICLLRPSMAFLLMRANDLRHANGSLPDLTKVTHIFLPINDNRNVADAEGGSHWSLLLVSVHDGLAFHYDSLGSANFDEGKLATRKLSQLLRRELRFINLDDSPQQENGSDCGVFVCLLMRHLLVKRLLGATAREKVSMSMGGKMVDSYGGRKEMLRIIDNLRKEAERRRS
;
A
#
# COMPACT_ATOMS: atom_id res chain seq x y z
N MET A 1 -54.14 -9.38 -30.30
CA MET A 1 -54.59 -9.32 -28.89
C MET A 1 -54.09 -10.49 -28.02
N ALA A 2 -53.84 -11.69 -28.56
CA ALA A 2 -53.39 -12.86 -27.78
C ALA A 2 -51.92 -12.83 -27.27
N VAL A 3 -51.05 -11.92 -27.75
CA VAL A 3 -49.65 -11.82 -27.30
C VAL A 3 -49.48 -10.92 -26.06
N ARG A 4 -50.46 -10.04 -25.79
CA ARG A 4 -50.47 -9.18 -24.58
C ARG A 4 -50.90 -9.94 -23.31
N SER A 5 -51.70 -10.99 -23.43
CA SER A 5 -52.18 -11.77 -22.28
C SER A 5 -51.12 -12.72 -21.73
N SER A 6 -50.25 -13.30 -22.57
CA SER A 6 -49.17 -14.20 -22.10
C SER A 6 -48.08 -13.47 -21.32
N PHE A 7 -47.77 -12.21 -21.66
CA PHE A 7 -46.80 -11.40 -20.90
C PHE A 7 -47.37 -10.95 -19.54
N ALA A 8 -48.67 -10.66 -19.47
CA ALA A 8 -49.35 -10.36 -18.20
C ALA A 8 -49.45 -11.60 -17.30
N TYR A 9 -49.63 -12.80 -17.87
CA TYR A 9 -49.72 -14.04 -17.11
C TYR A 9 -48.35 -14.49 -16.56
N VAL A 10 -47.26 -14.26 -17.29
CA VAL A 10 -45.88 -14.50 -16.81
C VAL A 10 -45.43 -13.43 -15.80
N ALA A 11 -45.83 -12.17 -15.98
CA ALA A 11 -45.62 -11.13 -14.96
C ALA A 11 -46.42 -11.39 -13.68
N ALA A 12 -47.65 -11.89 -13.81
CA ALA A 12 -48.50 -12.29 -12.68
C ALA A 12 -48.06 -13.62 -12.04
N SER A 13 -47.43 -14.55 -12.78
CA SER A 13 -46.83 -15.76 -12.18
C SER A 13 -45.51 -15.45 -11.47
N ALA A 14 -44.73 -14.46 -11.95
CA ALA A 14 -43.54 -13.96 -11.26
C ALA A 14 -43.90 -13.16 -9.97
N GLY A 15 -45.05 -12.47 -9.97
CA GLY A 15 -45.57 -11.76 -8.79
C GLY A 15 -46.13 -12.67 -7.68
N ARG A 16 -46.43 -13.94 -7.98
CA ARG A 16 -47.09 -14.88 -7.06
C ARG A 16 -46.17 -15.56 -6.04
N TYR A 17 -44.85 -15.35 -6.07
CA TYR A 17 -43.90 -16.13 -5.24
C TYR A 17 -43.21 -15.40 -4.08
N LEU A 18 -43.39 -14.10 -3.85
CA LEU A 18 -42.49 -13.36 -2.95
C LEU A 18 -43.12 -12.27 -2.08
N VAL A 19 -44.34 -12.45 -1.57
CA VAL A 19 -44.89 -11.50 -0.57
C VAL A 19 -44.50 -11.93 0.84
N ASN A 20 -43.26 -11.64 1.22
CA ASN A 20 -42.78 -11.78 2.58
C ASN A 20 -41.89 -10.56 2.90
N LYS A 21 -41.88 -10.06 4.15
CA LYS A 21 -41.12 -8.84 4.55
C LYS A 21 -39.62 -8.91 4.22
N ARG A 22 -39.08 -10.13 4.07
CA ARG A 22 -37.70 -10.41 3.60
C ARG A 22 -37.46 -10.02 2.14
N SER A 23 -38.48 -10.04 1.29
CA SER A 23 -38.37 -9.69 -0.13
C SER A 23 -38.08 -8.20 -0.34
N TYR A 24 -38.77 -7.30 0.38
CA TYR A 24 -38.54 -5.84 0.29
C TYR A 24 -37.13 -5.43 0.74
N ALA A 25 -36.60 -6.10 1.77
CA ALA A 25 -35.22 -5.90 2.22
C ALA A 25 -34.20 -6.31 1.14
N ALA A 26 -34.43 -7.43 0.46
CA ALA A 26 -33.56 -7.90 -0.62
C ALA A 26 -33.64 -6.98 -1.85
N TYR A 27 -34.85 -6.60 -2.28
CA TYR A 27 -35.04 -5.69 -3.42
C TYR A 27 -34.42 -4.32 -3.19
N SER A 28 -34.58 -3.74 -2.00
CA SER A 28 -33.96 -2.45 -1.67
C SER A 28 -32.43 -2.53 -1.64
N ALA A 29 -31.85 -3.62 -1.11
CA ALA A 29 -30.40 -3.84 -1.12
C ALA A 29 -29.84 -4.03 -2.54
N LEU A 30 -30.53 -4.80 -3.39
CA LEU A 30 -30.16 -4.99 -4.80
C LEU A 30 -30.24 -3.68 -5.59
N ALA A 31 -31.31 -2.89 -5.38
CA ALA A 31 -31.45 -1.57 -5.99
C ALA A 31 -30.30 -0.64 -5.57
N LEU A 32 -29.91 -0.66 -4.29
CA LEU A 32 -28.77 0.11 -3.80
C LEU A 32 -27.46 -0.29 -4.48
N ILE A 33 -27.19 -1.60 -4.63
CA ILE A 33 -26.00 -2.11 -5.33
C ILE A 33 -25.98 -1.61 -6.78
N ALA A 34 -27.09 -1.75 -7.50
CA ALA A 34 -27.18 -1.36 -8.91
C ALA A 34 -26.95 0.15 -9.08
N VAL A 35 -27.64 0.98 -8.29
CA VAL A 35 -27.47 2.45 -8.33
C VAL A 35 -26.04 2.84 -7.99
N GLN A 36 -25.41 2.15 -7.02
CA GLN A 36 -24.04 2.43 -6.60
C GLN A 36 -22.99 2.06 -7.66
N VAL A 37 -23.21 1.02 -8.46
CA VAL A 37 -22.34 0.70 -9.58
C VAL A 37 -22.53 1.72 -10.71
N ILE A 38 -23.78 2.07 -11.03
CA ILE A 38 -24.11 3.04 -12.09
C ILE A 38 -23.52 4.41 -11.78
N ILE A 39 -23.68 4.90 -10.55
CA ILE A 39 -23.08 6.19 -10.15
C ILE A 39 -21.56 6.14 -10.24
N GLY A 40 -20.94 5.01 -9.89
CA GLY A 40 -19.49 4.82 -9.99
C GLY A 40 -18.97 4.94 -11.42
N ILE A 41 -19.69 4.35 -12.38
CA ILE A 41 -19.37 4.41 -13.81
C ILE A 41 -19.66 5.81 -14.36
N THR A 42 -20.84 6.35 -14.08
CA THR A 42 -21.30 7.66 -14.54
C THR A 42 -20.37 8.77 -14.07
N MET A 43 -19.93 8.73 -12.82
CA MET A 43 -18.95 9.69 -12.28
C MET A 43 -17.63 9.65 -13.04
N LYS A 44 -17.18 8.46 -13.48
CA LYS A 44 -15.94 8.32 -14.23
C LYS A 44 -16.07 8.85 -15.66
N LEU A 45 -17.24 8.67 -16.27
CA LEU A 45 -17.55 9.13 -17.62
C LEU A 45 -17.87 10.62 -17.70
N ALA A 46 -18.37 11.22 -16.62
CA ALA A 46 -18.74 12.63 -16.55
C ALA A 46 -17.55 13.58 -16.24
N GLN A 47 -16.32 13.06 -16.24
CA GLN A 47 -15.11 13.83 -15.96
C GLN A 47 -14.44 14.26 -17.26
N ASP A 48 -14.35 15.57 -17.50
CA ASP A 48 -13.41 16.18 -18.46
C ASP A 48 -12.17 16.67 -17.70
N ASP A 49 -10.99 16.15 -18.01
CA ASP A 49 -9.71 16.52 -17.37
C ASP A 49 -9.72 16.52 -15.82
N GLY A 50 -10.50 15.62 -15.22
CA GLY A 50 -10.59 15.47 -13.76
C GLY A 50 -11.25 16.65 -13.03
N LYS A 51 -11.93 17.55 -13.77
CA LYS A 51 -12.69 18.66 -13.20
C LYS A 51 -14.16 18.54 -13.57
N TYR A 52 -15.02 18.68 -12.57
CA TYR A 52 -16.44 18.90 -12.81
C TYR A 52 -16.65 20.39 -13.16
N ALA A 53 -17.38 20.65 -14.24
CA ALA A 53 -17.73 21.99 -14.69
C ALA A 53 -18.72 22.71 -13.76
N PHE A 54 -19.38 21.98 -12.85
CA PHE A 54 -20.44 22.46 -11.97
C PHE A 54 -20.01 22.59 -10.50
N SER A 55 -20.77 23.38 -9.73
CA SER A 55 -20.57 23.55 -8.29
C SER A 55 -20.94 22.28 -7.50
N PRO A 56 -20.03 21.67 -6.70
CA PRO A 56 -20.36 20.51 -5.88
C PRO A 56 -21.41 20.82 -4.79
N SER A 57 -21.32 21.98 -4.13
CA SER A 57 -22.29 22.43 -3.12
C SER A 57 -23.67 22.65 -3.76
N GLY A 58 -23.69 23.28 -4.93
CA GLY A 58 -24.91 23.46 -5.74
C GLY A 58 -25.53 22.13 -6.18
N SER A 59 -24.71 21.15 -6.57
CA SER A 59 -25.21 19.84 -7.02
C SER A 59 -25.91 19.06 -5.91
N ILE A 60 -25.42 19.19 -4.66
CA ILE A 60 -26.03 18.57 -3.49
C ILE A 60 -27.38 19.24 -3.19
N ALA A 61 -27.42 20.58 -3.19
CA ALA A 61 -28.66 21.33 -2.97
C ALA A 61 -29.74 20.98 -4.01
N ILE A 62 -29.36 20.92 -5.29
CA ILE A 62 -30.26 20.52 -6.39
C ILE A 62 -30.74 19.07 -6.20
N SER A 63 -29.83 18.16 -5.85
CA SER A 63 -30.17 16.74 -5.64
C SER A 63 -31.14 16.54 -4.48
N GLU A 64 -30.97 17.24 -3.36
CA GLU A 64 -31.90 17.19 -2.22
C GLU A 64 -33.28 17.76 -2.59
N PHE A 65 -33.32 18.86 -3.35
CA PHE A 65 -34.57 19.44 -3.84
C PHE A 65 -35.33 18.46 -4.74
N LEU A 66 -34.64 17.80 -5.69
CA LEU A 66 -35.25 16.81 -6.56
C LEU A 66 -35.74 15.57 -5.81
N LYS A 67 -35.01 15.10 -4.78
CA LYS A 67 -35.48 14.02 -3.91
C LYS A 67 -36.74 14.41 -3.14
N MET A 68 -36.82 15.64 -2.64
CA MET A 68 -38.01 16.16 -1.97
C MET A 68 -39.21 16.19 -2.92
N MET A 69 -39.04 16.68 -4.15
CA MET A 69 -40.09 16.71 -5.17
C MET A 69 -40.56 15.31 -5.56
N LEU A 70 -39.64 14.37 -5.77
CA LEU A 70 -40.00 12.99 -6.10
C LEU A 70 -40.70 12.28 -4.93
N SER A 71 -40.29 12.57 -3.69
CA SER A 71 -40.95 12.03 -2.50
C SER A 71 -42.36 12.60 -2.32
N ALA A 72 -42.56 13.89 -2.60
CA ALA A 72 -43.89 14.50 -2.62
C ALA A 72 -44.78 13.88 -3.70
N PHE A 73 -44.24 13.62 -4.90
CA PHE A 73 -44.96 12.99 -6.00
C PHE A 73 -45.37 11.54 -5.66
N PHE A 74 -44.45 10.73 -5.13
CA PHE A 74 -44.78 9.37 -4.72
C PHE A 74 -45.81 9.33 -3.58
N PHE A 75 -45.68 10.25 -2.61
CA PHE A 75 -46.70 10.38 -1.57
C PHE A 75 -48.06 10.83 -2.13
N TYR A 76 -48.07 11.71 -3.13
CA TYR A 76 -49.31 12.13 -3.79
C TYR A 76 -50.02 10.98 -4.51
N GLN A 77 -49.26 10.12 -5.21
CA GLN A 77 -49.81 8.91 -5.84
C GLN A 77 -50.38 7.95 -4.79
N GLU A 78 -49.62 7.69 -3.73
CA GLU A 78 -50.04 6.85 -2.61
C GLU A 78 -51.31 7.40 -1.93
N TRP A 79 -51.34 8.71 -1.67
CA TRP A 79 -52.50 9.39 -1.12
C TRP A 79 -53.73 9.30 -2.03
N LYS A 80 -53.57 9.51 -3.34
CA LYS A 80 -54.65 9.41 -4.32
C LYS A 80 -55.23 7.99 -4.37
N LEU A 81 -54.37 6.96 -4.31
CA LEU A 81 -54.78 5.56 -4.28
C LEU A 81 -55.57 5.24 -3.00
N ARG A 82 -55.06 5.65 -1.82
CA ARG A 82 -55.73 5.45 -0.53
C ARG A 82 -57.06 6.21 -0.43
N ALA A 83 -57.13 7.43 -0.97
CA ALA A 83 -58.36 8.22 -1.02
C ALA A 83 -59.41 7.66 -1.98
N GLY A 84 -58.97 7.02 -3.08
CA GLY A 84 -59.84 6.28 -3.99
C GLY A 84 -60.47 5.06 -3.32
N TYR A 85 -59.65 4.26 -2.62
CA TYR A 85 -60.11 3.08 -1.86
C TYR A 85 -61.12 3.43 -0.77
N ALA A 86 -60.85 4.48 0.03
CA ALA A 86 -61.77 4.93 1.08
C ALA A 86 -63.14 5.39 0.53
N ARG A 87 -63.20 5.91 -0.70
CA ARG A 87 -64.46 6.31 -1.34
C ARG A 87 -65.28 5.11 -1.83
N VAL A 88 -64.62 4.07 -2.36
CA VAL A 88 -65.28 2.84 -2.83
C VAL A 88 -65.87 2.06 -1.64
N HIS A 89 -65.10 1.84 -0.57
CA HIS A 89 -65.61 1.18 0.64
C HIS A 89 -66.69 1.98 1.38
N ALA A 90 -66.66 3.31 1.33
CA ALA A 90 -67.74 4.14 1.89
C ALA A 90 -69.05 4.03 1.07
N GLN A 91 -68.98 3.72 -0.22
CA GLN A 91 -70.15 3.48 -1.06
C GLN A 91 -70.73 2.06 -0.87
N ASP A 92 -69.89 1.05 -0.64
CA ASP A 92 -70.34 -0.33 -0.38
C ASP A 92 -70.90 -0.51 1.04
N ALA A 93 -70.31 0.15 2.04
CA ALA A 93 -70.86 0.18 3.41
C ALA A 93 -72.25 0.85 3.49
N GLY A 94 -72.59 1.72 2.53
CA GLY A 94 -73.90 2.36 2.41
C GLY A 94 -74.99 1.49 1.77
N ARG A 95 -74.64 0.31 1.21
CA ARG A 95 -75.58 -0.62 0.56
C ARG A 95 -75.96 -1.84 1.42
N MET A 96 -75.35 -2.02 2.59
CA MET A 96 -75.62 -3.18 3.45
C MET A 96 -77.01 -3.08 4.11
N SER A 97 -77.86 -4.09 3.90
CA SER A 97 -79.23 -4.12 4.45
C SER A 97 -79.23 -4.30 5.98
N PRO A 98 -80.29 -3.85 6.69
CA PRO A 98 -80.33 -3.84 8.17
C PRO A 98 -80.24 -5.23 8.82
N LEU A 99 -80.45 -6.30 8.04
CA LEU A 99 -80.53 -7.66 8.54
C LEU A 99 -79.16 -8.26 8.90
N GLY A 100 -78.09 -7.83 8.20
CA GLY A 100 -76.72 -8.31 8.44
C GLY A 100 -76.08 -7.75 9.73
N ALA A 101 -76.53 -6.58 10.17
CA ALA A 101 -75.99 -5.93 11.37
C ALA A 101 -76.50 -6.55 12.69
N SER A 102 -77.65 -7.24 12.66
CA SER A 102 -78.25 -7.84 13.86
C SER A 102 -77.65 -9.20 14.22
N LEU A 103 -77.16 -9.97 13.24
CA LEU A 103 -76.58 -11.30 13.48
C LEU A 103 -75.18 -11.26 14.10
N MET A 104 -74.45 -10.15 13.96
CA MET A 104 -73.11 -9.97 14.55
C MET A 104 -73.13 -9.48 16.00
N ARG A 105 -74.30 -9.15 16.58
CA ARG A 105 -74.40 -8.54 17.91
C ARG A 105 -74.69 -9.52 19.05
N GLU A 106 -75.19 -10.72 18.75
CA GLU A 106 -75.39 -11.76 19.75
C GLU A 106 -74.26 -12.80 19.67
N GLY A 107 -73.23 -12.59 20.49
CA GLY A 107 -72.18 -13.56 20.68
C GLY A 107 -72.71 -14.82 21.36
N LYS A 108 -72.74 -15.93 20.63
CA LYS A 108 -72.61 -17.31 21.13
C LYS A 108 -72.52 -18.26 19.94
N LEU A 109 -71.35 -18.84 19.70
CA LEU A 109 -71.22 -20.13 19.02
C LEU A 109 -69.98 -20.87 19.53
N SER A 110 -70.18 -22.17 19.67
CA SER A 110 -69.38 -23.19 20.35
C SER A 110 -68.21 -23.66 19.50
N ASP A 111 -67.18 -24.19 20.17
CA ASP A 111 -66.18 -25.09 19.56
C ASP A 111 -66.89 -26.23 18.83
N GLY A 112 -66.56 -26.42 17.56
CA GLY A 112 -67.10 -27.48 16.70
C GLY A 112 -67.99 -26.92 15.60
N ASP A 113 -67.41 -26.69 14.43
CA ASP A 113 -67.99 -26.68 13.07
C ASP A 113 -67.26 -25.63 12.20
N GLU A 114 -66.01 -25.92 11.83
CA GLU A 114 -65.19 -25.08 10.96
C GLU A 114 -64.69 -25.88 9.73
N GLU A 115 -65.58 -26.62 9.07
CA GLU A 115 -65.24 -27.33 7.81
C GLU A 115 -66.13 -27.04 6.59
N ASP A 116 -67.20 -26.23 6.66
CA ASP A 116 -68.14 -26.10 5.52
C ASP A 116 -68.42 -24.67 5.00
N LEU A 117 -67.52 -23.71 5.20
CA LEU A 117 -67.63 -22.35 4.60
C LEU A 117 -66.44 -21.96 3.70
N ALA A 118 -65.79 -22.95 3.07
CA ALA A 118 -64.69 -22.74 2.12
C ALA A 118 -65.16 -22.52 0.67
N GLY A 119 -66.32 -21.88 0.48
CA GLY A 119 -66.86 -21.64 -0.85
C GLY A 119 -67.74 -20.41 -0.85
N LEU A 120 -67.12 -19.24 -1.02
CA LEU A 120 -67.62 -18.00 -1.64
C LEU A 120 -66.73 -16.81 -1.20
N ASP A 121 -65.41 -16.89 -1.47
CA ASP A 121 -64.57 -15.68 -1.48
C ASP A 121 -64.39 -15.26 -2.94
N GLU A 122 -65.03 -14.15 -3.30
CA GLU A 122 -64.86 -13.49 -4.60
C GLU A 122 -63.39 -13.09 -4.82
N GLU A 123 -62.97 -13.11 -6.09
CA GLU A 123 -61.62 -12.78 -6.55
C GLU A 123 -61.17 -11.36 -6.14
N GLU A 124 -60.47 -11.21 -5.01
CA GLU A 124 -59.74 -9.99 -4.68
C GLU A 124 -58.28 -10.01 -5.18
N ASP A 125 -57.92 -9.01 -5.99
CA ASP A 125 -56.59 -8.81 -6.60
C ASP A 125 -55.46 -8.73 -5.53
N PRO A 126 -54.33 -9.47 -5.67
CA PRO A 126 -53.20 -9.46 -4.74
C PRO A 126 -52.62 -8.06 -4.42
N PHE A 127 -52.87 -7.06 -5.27
CA PHE A 127 -52.50 -5.67 -5.01
C PHE A 127 -53.25 -5.06 -3.80
N HIS A 128 -54.51 -5.47 -3.58
CA HIS A 128 -55.38 -4.93 -2.52
C HIS A 128 -54.98 -5.38 -1.12
N ARG A 129 -54.55 -6.64 -0.97
CA ARG A 129 -54.06 -7.19 0.30
C ARG A 129 -52.79 -6.48 0.79
N HIS A 130 -51.99 -5.91 -0.12
CA HIS A 130 -50.76 -5.21 0.24
C HIS A 130 -51.00 -3.81 0.82
N LEU A 131 -52.08 -3.13 0.40
CA LEU A 131 -52.45 -1.80 0.88
C LEU A 131 -52.97 -1.82 2.33
N GLU A 132 -53.72 -2.86 2.69
CA GLU A 132 -54.25 -3.06 4.05
C GLU A 132 -53.19 -3.48 5.07
N LEU A 133 -52.19 -4.27 4.65
CA LEU A 133 -51.13 -4.79 5.54
C LEU A 133 -50.13 -3.73 6.00
N GLU A 134 -49.95 -2.63 5.27
CA GLU A 134 -48.97 -1.59 5.63
C GLU A 134 -49.55 -0.41 6.42
N THR A 135 -50.83 -0.06 6.30
CA THR A 135 -51.32 1.26 6.75
C THR A 135 -52.65 1.22 7.52
N GLY A 136 -52.58 0.83 8.80
CA GLY A 136 -53.73 0.85 9.72
C GLY A 136 -54.25 2.23 10.14
N LYS A 137 -54.36 3.21 9.24
CA LYS A 137 -55.06 4.49 9.49
C LYS A 137 -55.90 4.90 8.26
N PRO A 138 -57.24 4.92 8.35
CA PRO A 138 -58.07 5.51 7.29
C PRO A 138 -57.81 7.02 7.22
N LEU A 139 -57.39 7.50 6.04
CA LEU A 139 -57.11 8.92 5.79
C LEU A 139 -58.43 9.69 5.66
N GLN A 140 -58.67 10.63 6.57
CA GLN A 140 -59.77 11.59 6.44
C GLN A 140 -59.55 12.52 5.23
N ALA A 141 -60.66 12.92 4.60
CA ALA A 141 -60.74 13.78 3.42
C ALA A 141 -60.28 15.24 3.70
N GLY A 142 -59.00 15.42 4.01
CA GLY A 142 -58.34 16.72 4.15
C GLY A 142 -57.52 17.10 2.92
N SER A 143 -57.01 18.33 2.90
CA SER A 143 -56.05 18.79 1.89
C SER A 143 -54.77 17.94 1.92
N PHE A 144 -54.10 17.77 0.77
CA PHE A 144 -52.83 17.01 0.65
C PHE A 144 -51.81 17.38 1.74
N TRP A 145 -51.68 18.67 2.06
CA TRP A 145 -50.77 19.17 3.09
C TRP A 145 -51.14 18.75 4.51
N GLN A 146 -52.44 18.63 4.82
CA GLN A 146 -52.89 18.07 6.10
C GLN A 146 -52.61 16.57 6.15
N ALA A 147 -52.76 15.85 5.04
CA ALA A 147 -52.41 14.42 4.97
C ALA A 147 -50.90 14.18 5.21
N VAL A 148 -50.02 14.95 4.57
CA VAL A 148 -48.56 14.89 4.82
C VAL A 148 -48.23 15.18 6.28
N ARG A 149 -48.84 16.23 6.86
CA ARG A 149 -48.59 16.64 8.25
C ARG A 149 -49.05 15.61 9.27
N ASN A 150 -50.13 14.88 8.98
CA ASN A 150 -50.70 13.90 9.88
C ASN A 150 -49.99 12.53 9.82
N GLU A 151 -49.17 12.28 8.79
CA GLU A 151 -48.41 11.03 8.60
C GLU A 151 -47.13 10.96 9.44
N VAL A 152 -46.54 12.10 9.81
CA VAL A 152 -45.27 12.15 10.54
C VAL A 152 -45.43 12.94 11.85
N SER A 153 -45.08 12.31 12.97
CA SER A 153 -45.14 12.97 14.27
C SER A 153 -44.13 14.13 14.38
N GLU A 154 -44.52 15.22 15.05
CA GLU A 154 -43.71 16.45 15.16
C GLU A 154 -42.32 16.23 15.80
N HIS A 155 -42.20 15.28 16.74
CA HIS A 155 -40.92 14.92 17.35
C HIS A 155 -39.96 14.23 16.36
N ILE A 156 -40.50 13.48 15.40
CA ILE A 156 -39.72 12.79 14.36
C ILE A 156 -39.31 13.78 13.28
N VAL A 157 -40.17 14.74 12.92
CA VAL A 157 -39.78 15.85 12.03
C VAL A 157 -38.55 16.59 12.58
N PHE A 158 -38.51 16.90 13.89
CA PHE A 158 -37.34 17.53 14.50
C PHE A 158 -36.10 16.63 14.46
N GLY A 159 -36.26 15.33 14.72
CA GLY A 159 -35.19 14.34 14.57
C GLY A 159 -34.64 14.29 13.14
N LEU A 160 -35.49 14.36 12.13
CA LEU A 160 -35.12 14.40 10.71
C LEU A 160 -34.40 15.70 10.35
N CYS A 161 -34.80 16.85 10.91
CA CYS A 161 -34.08 18.12 10.75
C CYS A 161 -32.67 18.04 11.37
N GLY A 162 -32.53 17.45 12.56
CA GLY A 162 -31.22 17.21 13.19
C GLY A 162 -30.36 16.25 12.37
N LEU A 163 -30.96 15.21 11.80
CA LEU A 163 -30.30 14.28 10.88
C LEU A 163 -29.83 14.98 9.59
N ALA A 164 -30.64 15.90 9.04
CA ALA A 164 -30.26 16.70 7.88
C ALA A 164 -29.03 17.59 8.18
N LEU A 165 -28.93 18.18 9.38
CA LEU A 165 -27.71 18.88 9.83
C LEU A 165 -26.49 17.95 9.86
N CYS A 166 -26.65 16.75 10.42
CA CYS A 166 -25.58 15.75 10.41
C CYS A 166 -25.17 15.41 8.97
N TYR A 167 -26.11 15.19 8.05
CA TYR A 167 -25.79 14.92 6.65
C TYR A 167 -25.15 16.11 5.94
N VAL A 168 -25.54 17.35 6.26
CA VAL A 168 -24.88 18.55 5.71
C VAL A 168 -23.45 18.66 6.21
N LEU A 169 -23.21 18.49 7.51
CA LEU A 169 -21.86 18.50 8.09
C LEU A 169 -20.99 17.42 7.45
N VAL A 170 -21.56 16.22 7.32
CA VAL A 170 -20.93 15.07 6.68
C VAL A 170 -20.63 15.38 5.20
N ASN A 171 -21.58 15.94 4.44
CA ASN A 171 -21.43 16.17 3.00
C ASN A 171 -20.59 17.41 2.63
N ASN A 172 -20.63 18.48 3.44
CA ASN A 172 -20.08 19.82 3.12
C ASN A 172 -18.83 20.23 3.91
N LEU A 173 -18.20 19.35 4.70
CA LEU A 173 -16.96 19.69 5.43
C LEU A 173 -15.79 20.15 4.53
N VAL A 174 -15.97 20.29 3.20
CA VAL A 174 -14.89 20.66 2.31
C VAL A 174 -15.33 21.27 0.97
N SER A 175 -15.20 22.59 0.84
CA SER A 175 -15.19 23.24 -0.47
C SER A 175 -14.08 24.30 -0.53
N GLY A 176 -12.90 23.90 -1.00
CA GLY A 176 -11.86 24.85 -1.38
C GLY A 176 -11.00 24.30 -2.51
N LYS A 177 -11.20 24.83 -3.72
CA LYS A 177 -10.27 24.68 -4.85
C LYS A 177 -9.12 25.71 -4.71
N SER A 178 -7.92 25.26 -5.03
CA SER A 178 -6.73 26.06 -5.31
C SER A 178 -6.66 26.32 -6.82
N GLY A 179 -6.29 27.54 -7.24
CA GLY A 179 -6.21 27.94 -8.64
C GLY A 179 -4.77 28.00 -9.20
N ARG A 180 -4.66 27.68 -10.51
CA ARG A 180 -3.55 27.86 -11.50
C ARG A 180 -2.22 27.13 -11.21
N GLY A 181 -1.53 26.42 -12.14
CA GLY A 181 -1.67 26.07 -13.57
C GLY A 181 -0.43 25.25 -14.03
N CYS A 182 -0.56 24.52 -15.15
CA CYS A 182 0.44 23.79 -15.97
C CYS A 182 0.95 22.37 -15.59
N GLY A 183 0.68 21.38 -16.47
CA GLY A 183 1.68 20.40 -16.96
C GLY A 183 1.64 18.93 -16.51
N ASN A 184 0.85 18.09 -17.22
CA ASN A 184 0.99 16.66 -17.54
C ASN A 184 1.18 15.52 -16.48
N THR A 185 0.21 14.58 -16.59
CA THR A 185 0.27 13.09 -16.49
C THR A 185 0.19 12.33 -15.15
N VAL A 186 -0.98 11.67 -14.99
CA VAL A 186 -1.22 10.29 -14.49
C VAL A 186 -1.21 10.04 -12.96
N LYS A 187 -2.40 10.11 -12.32
CA LYS A 187 -3.18 8.95 -11.79
C LYS A 187 -4.43 9.40 -11.02
N ALA A 188 -5.51 8.66 -11.23
CA ALA A 188 -6.87 8.92 -10.76
C ALA A 188 -7.06 8.74 -9.25
N LYS A 189 -7.93 9.57 -8.64
CA LYS A 189 -9.00 9.17 -7.69
C LYS A 189 -9.79 10.41 -7.23
N THR A 190 -11.04 10.53 -7.68
CA THR A 190 -12.00 11.50 -7.17
C THR A 190 -13.34 10.79 -7.00
N PHE A 191 -13.75 10.53 -5.76
CA PHE A 191 -15.11 10.09 -5.41
C PHE A 191 -15.70 11.05 -4.37
N LEU A 192 -16.97 11.40 -4.57
CA LEU A 192 -17.62 12.62 -4.10
C LEU A 192 -18.13 12.56 -2.64
N SER A 193 -18.07 13.74 -2.00
CA SER A 193 -18.73 14.17 -0.75
C SER A 193 -18.43 13.38 0.53
N GLN A 194 -17.96 14.10 1.57
CA GLN A 194 -17.29 13.69 2.82
C GLN A 194 -15.75 13.68 2.83
N ILE A 195 -15.08 13.60 1.68
CA ILE A 195 -13.68 13.11 1.67
C ILE A 195 -12.61 14.19 1.61
N PHE A 196 -12.90 15.39 1.16
CA PHE A 196 -11.86 16.34 0.72
C PHE A 196 -10.90 16.89 1.82
N VAL A 197 -11.22 16.92 3.13
CA VAL A 197 -10.23 17.20 4.21
C VAL A 197 -9.34 15.99 4.39
N GLY A 198 -9.95 14.79 4.38
CA GLY A 198 -9.23 13.54 4.22
C GLY A 198 -8.30 13.60 3.01
N TYR A 199 -8.77 13.97 1.81
CA TYR A 199 -7.94 14.03 0.59
C TYR A 199 -6.91 15.17 0.60
N ARG A 200 -7.08 16.18 1.47
CA ARG A 200 -6.05 17.21 1.72
C ARG A 200 -4.97 16.71 2.70
N LEU A 201 -5.35 15.87 3.65
CA LEU A 201 -4.49 15.40 4.73
C LEU A 201 -3.91 14.01 4.49
N ALA A 202 -4.53 13.18 3.66
CA ALA A 202 -4.28 11.77 3.44
C ALA A 202 -4.53 11.39 1.98
N ASP A 203 -3.81 10.39 1.48
CA ASP A 203 -4.00 9.91 0.12
C ASP A 203 -5.34 9.15 -0.03
N PRO A 204 -5.87 9.07 -1.26
CA PRO A 204 -7.13 8.40 -1.51
C PRO A 204 -7.22 6.93 -1.10
N ALA A 205 -6.11 6.19 -1.15
CA ALA A 205 -6.10 4.80 -0.75
C ALA A 205 -6.26 4.68 0.78
N THR A 206 -5.54 5.49 1.56
CA THR A 206 -5.65 5.53 3.03
C THR A 206 -7.05 5.87 3.51
N ILE A 207 -7.74 6.81 2.86
CA ILE A 207 -9.09 7.20 3.28
C ILE A 207 -10.11 6.11 2.96
N GLN A 208 -10.00 5.52 1.77
CA GLN A 208 -10.89 4.43 1.37
C GLN A 208 -10.68 3.19 2.26
N LEU A 209 -9.43 2.91 2.60
CA LEU A 209 -9.06 1.86 3.54
C LEU A 209 -9.62 2.14 4.94
N THR A 210 -9.53 3.37 5.45
CA THR A 210 -10.10 3.73 6.75
C THR A 210 -11.63 3.60 6.75
N ARG A 211 -12.28 3.94 5.63
CA ARG A 211 -13.73 3.79 5.44
C ARG A 211 -14.20 2.33 5.37
N SER A 212 -13.34 1.39 5.02
CA SER A 212 -13.68 -0.04 5.01
C SER A 212 -14.19 -0.55 6.38
N GLY A 213 -13.78 0.09 7.48
CA GLY A 213 -14.23 -0.23 8.84
C GLY A 213 -15.65 0.23 9.18
N VAL A 214 -16.34 0.96 8.28
CA VAL A 214 -17.68 1.52 8.55
C VAL A 214 -18.72 0.45 8.87
N THR A 215 -18.64 -0.74 8.25
CA THR A 215 -19.60 -1.83 8.51
C THR A 215 -19.48 -2.31 9.96
N PHE A 216 -18.26 -2.48 10.45
CA PHE A 216 -17.99 -2.95 11.80
C PHE A 216 -18.43 -1.93 12.85
N ILE A 217 -18.07 -0.65 12.64
CA ILE A 217 -18.47 0.44 13.55
C ILE A 217 -20.00 0.60 13.55
N THR A 218 -20.65 0.49 12.40
CA THR A 218 -22.12 0.55 12.30
C THR A 218 -22.79 -0.58 13.08
N ALA A 219 -22.24 -1.80 13.04
CA ALA A 219 -22.74 -2.92 13.83
C ALA A 219 -22.57 -2.70 15.34
N MET A 220 -21.45 -2.10 15.78
CA MET A 220 -21.24 -1.73 17.19
C MET A 220 -22.24 -0.66 17.64
N VAL A 221 -22.42 0.39 16.84
CA VAL A 221 -23.38 1.48 17.12
C VAL A 221 -24.81 0.94 17.14
N MET A 222 -25.17 0.03 16.24
CA MET A 222 -26.48 -0.63 16.22
C MET A 222 -26.71 -1.48 17.47
N ARG A 223 -25.69 -2.20 17.96
CA ARG A 223 -25.76 -2.96 19.22
C ARG A 223 -25.91 -2.04 20.44
N PHE A 224 -25.26 -0.88 20.44
CA PHE A 224 -25.30 0.06 21.56
C PHE A 224 -26.58 0.91 21.58
N MET A 225 -26.96 1.52 20.46
CA MET A 225 -28.10 2.45 20.36
C MET A 225 -29.45 1.76 20.22
N LEU A 226 -29.51 0.66 19.47
CA LEU A 226 -30.77 -0.06 19.19
C LEU A 226 -30.89 -1.38 19.94
N HIS A 227 -29.92 -1.71 20.82
CA HIS A 227 -29.84 -2.98 21.55
C HIS A 227 -30.00 -4.22 20.65
N ALA A 228 -29.55 -4.12 19.40
CA ALA A 228 -29.67 -5.20 18.43
C ALA A 228 -28.85 -6.44 18.85
N GLN A 229 -29.47 -7.62 18.80
CA GLN A 229 -28.79 -8.88 19.09
C GLN A 229 -28.06 -9.40 17.86
N ILE A 230 -26.74 -9.22 17.83
CA ILE A 230 -25.85 -9.73 16.77
C ILE A 230 -25.10 -10.95 17.32
N THR A 231 -25.27 -12.10 16.66
CA THR A 231 -24.65 -13.37 17.08
C THR A 231 -23.14 -13.38 16.86
N GLY A 232 -22.40 -14.21 17.59
CA GLY A 232 -20.94 -14.34 17.42
C GLY A 232 -20.53 -14.73 15.99
N LYS A 233 -21.33 -15.55 15.31
CA LYS A 233 -21.11 -15.94 13.91
C LYS A 233 -21.31 -14.76 12.95
N GLN A 234 -22.29 -13.88 13.22
CA GLN A 234 -22.47 -12.64 12.47
C GLN A 234 -21.29 -11.67 12.68
N TRP A 235 -20.76 -11.55 13.91
CA TRP A 235 -19.54 -10.77 14.14
C TRP A 235 -18.34 -11.28 13.34
N LEU A 236 -18.16 -12.60 13.29
CA LEU A 236 -17.10 -13.21 12.47
C LEU A 236 -17.28 -12.86 10.98
N SER A 237 -18.51 -12.90 10.46
CA SER A 237 -18.77 -12.50 9.06
C SER A 237 -18.42 -11.04 8.78
N LEU A 238 -18.70 -10.12 9.71
CA LEU A 238 -18.37 -8.71 9.56
C LEU A 238 -16.85 -8.47 9.57
N VAL A 239 -16.10 -9.16 10.43
CA VAL A 239 -14.63 -9.08 10.45
C VAL A 239 -14.05 -9.61 9.15
N MET A 240 -14.54 -10.76 8.66
CA MET A 240 -14.12 -11.31 7.37
C MET A 240 -14.39 -10.33 6.22
N GLN A 241 -15.54 -9.65 6.24
CA GLN A 241 -15.88 -8.66 5.21
C GLN A 241 -14.92 -7.46 5.21
N VAL A 242 -14.58 -6.92 6.38
CA VAL A 242 -13.60 -5.80 6.48
C VAL A 242 -12.24 -6.25 5.96
N CYS A 243 -11.78 -7.45 6.32
CA CYS A 243 -10.54 -8.01 5.77
C CYS A 243 -10.59 -8.15 4.25
N GLY A 244 -11.71 -8.60 3.69
CA GLY A 244 -11.92 -8.68 2.24
C GLY A 244 -11.80 -7.31 1.57
N LEU A 245 -12.45 -6.27 2.13
CA LEU A 245 -12.36 -4.89 1.62
C LEU A 245 -10.92 -4.36 1.67
N VAL A 246 -10.21 -4.57 2.78
CA VAL A 246 -8.80 -4.19 2.94
C VAL A 246 -7.94 -4.85 1.86
N VAL A 247 -8.12 -6.15 1.62
CA VAL A 247 -7.37 -6.90 0.60
C VAL A 247 -7.67 -6.39 -0.82
N THR A 248 -8.93 -6.15 -1.17
CA THR A 248 -9.30 -5.65 -2.51
C THR A 248 -8.79 -4.22 -2.79
N GLN A 249 -8.61 -3.40 -1.76
CA GLN A 249 -8.26 -1.98 -1.89
C GLN A 249 -6.79 -1.67 -1.58
N TYR A 250 -6.00 -2.67 -1.19
CA TYR A 250 -4.60 -2.51 -0.85
C TYR A 250 -3.76 -2.21 -2.10
N ASP A 251 -2.99 -1.13 -2.04
CA ASP A 251 -2.04 -0.72 -3.08
C ASP A 251 -0.64 -0.55 -2.46
N PRO A 252 0.36 -1.38 -2.85
CA PRO A 252 1.71 -1.32 -2.30
C PRO A 252 2.50 -0.07 -2.73
N SER A 253 2.05 0.65 -3.76
CA SER A 253 2.76 1.78 -4.36
C SER A 253 2.33 3.16 -3.83
N ALA A 254 1.25 3.23 -3.03
CA ALA A 254 0.61 4.48 -2.61
C ALA A 254 0.87 4.88 -1.14
N GLY A 255 1.93 4.36 -0.51
CA GLY A 255 2.19 4.56 0.92
C GLY A 255 2.77 5.93 1.27
N THR A 256 1.95 6.83 1.82
CA THR A 256 2.41 8.06 2.50
C THR A 256 2.37 7.85 4.02
N GLN A 257 3.48 8.17 4.72
CA GLN A 257 3.46 8.22 6.19
C GLN A 257 2.67 9.46 6.64
N LEU A 258 1.56 9.21 7.33
CA LEU A 258 0.66 10.25 7.83
C LEU A 258 0.78 10.40 9.35
N GLY A 259 0.65 11.63 9.84
CA GLY A 259 0.64 11.91 11.28
C GLY A 259 -0.54 11.21 11.98
N SER A 260 -0.33 10.75 13.21
CA SER A 260 -1.34 10.03 14.01
C SER A 260 -2.65 10.78 14.17
N ALA A 261 -2.61 12.12 14.24
CA ALA A 261 -3.79 12.99 14.31
C ALA A 261 -4.73 12.85 13.09
N VAL A 262 -4.19 12.61 11.90
CA VAL A 262 -4.98 12.45 10.67
C VAL A 262 -5.76 11.13 10.72
N TYR A 263 -5.15 10.04 11.18
CA TYR A 263 -5.84 8.77 11.38
C TYR A 263 -6.97 8.87 12.41
N TRP A 264 -6.74 9.55 13.54
CA TRP A 264 -7.79 9.77 14.54
C TRP A 264 -8.97 10.57 14.01
N LEU A 265 -8.70 11.60 13.21
CA LEU A 265 -9.74 12.39 12.54
C LEU A 265 -10.56 11.53 11.56
N LEU A 266 -9.89 10.70 10.76
CA LEU A 266 -10.58 9.80 9.81
C LEU A 266 -11.45 8.76 10.53
N ILE A 267 -10.97 8.18 11.64
CA ILE A 267 -11.74 7.23 12.46
C ILE A 267 -12.96 7.93 13.09
N PHE A 268 -12.78 9.11 13.64
CA PHE A 268 -13.86 9.91 14.22
C PHE A 268 -14.94 10.25 13.18
N GLN A 269 -14.54 10.58 11.96
CA GLN A 269 -15.46 10.83 10.85
C GLN A 269 -16.30 9.59 10.51
N VAL A 270 -15.67 8.41 10.41
CA VAL A 270 -16.39 7.16 10.13
C VAL A 270 -17.40 6.87 11.25
N PHE A 271 -17.02 7.11 12.51
CA PHE A 271 -17.91 6.95 13.66
C PHE A 271 -19.14 7.86 13.61
N LEU A 272 -18.97 9.16 13.32
CA LEU A 272 -20.09 10.09 13.15
C LEU A 272 -21.03 9.66 12.02
N SER A 273 -20.49 9.19 10.89
CA SER A 273 -21.29 8.70 9.77
C SER A 273 -22.09 7.44 10.14
N SER A 274 -21.53 6.55 10.95
CA SER A 274 -22.23 5.36 11.45
C SER A 274 -23.36 5.73 12.41
N ILE A 275 -23.15 6.68 13.33
CA ILE A 275 -24.20 7.20 14.22
C ILE A 275 -25.36 7.79 13.42
N ALA A 276 -25.08 8.67 12.46
CA ALA A 276 -26.11 9.27 11.63
C ALA A 276 -26.92 8.22 10.85
N GLY A 277 -26.26 7.17 10.34
CA GLY A 277 -26.92 6.07 9.65
C GLY A 277 -27.83 5.23 10.54
N VAL A 278 -27.38 4.87 11.75
CA VAL A 278 -28.19 4.10 12.73
C VAL A 278 -29.33 4.96 13.27
N PHE A 279 -29.11 6.26 13.46
CA PHE A 279 -30.16 7.19 13.87
C PHE A 279 -31.24 7.33 12.79
N ASN A 280 -30.86 7.43 11.51
CA ASN A 280 -31.81 7.44 10.39
C ASN A 280 -32.67 6.17 10.35
N GLN A 281 -32.04 4.99 10.49
CA GLN A 281 -32.76 3.71 10.60
C GLN A 281 -33.78 3.75 11.74
N SER A 282 -33.38 4.25 12.91
CA SER A 282 -34.26 4.34 14.09
C SER A 282 -35.51 5.17 13.80
N LEU A 283 -35.35 6.36 13.20
CA LEU A 283 -36.47 7.25 12.88
C LEU A 283 -37.43 6.62 11.85
N LEU A 284 -36.90 6.00 10.80
CA LEU A 284 -37.69 5.37 9.75
C LEU A 284 -38.48 4.14 10.23
N GLN A 285 -37.91 3.36 11.16
CA GLN A 285 -38.53 2.14 11.69
C GLN A 285 -39.48 2.42 12.86
N THR A 286 -39.34 3.56 13.54
CA THR A 286 -40.24 3.96 14.63
C THR A 286 -41.61 4.37 14.11
N GLU A 287 -41.66 5.04 12.96
CA GLU A 287 -42.92 5.45 12.34
C GLU A 287 -43.57 4.35 11.49
N LYS A 288 -44.89 4.21 11.69
CA LYS A 288 -45.74 3.39 10.83
C LYS A 288 -46.23 4.14 9.58
N GLY A 289 -45.95 5.45 9.49
CA GLY A 289 -46.37 6.28 8.37
C GLY A 289 -45.60 5.99 7.08
N SER A 290 -46.06 6.62 5.99
CA SER A 290 -45.47 6.49 4.66
C SER A 290 -43.99 6.87 4.63
N LEU A 291 -43.18 6.03 3.98
CA LEU A 291 -41.76 6.31 3.71
C LEU A 291 -41.59 7.62 2.92
N HIS A 292 -42.50 7.91 2.00
CA HIS A 292 -42.44 9.07 1.13
C HIS A 292 -42.71 10.37 1.91
N ALA A 293 -43.62 10.35 2.89
CA ALA A 293 -43.87 11.49 3.77
C ALA A 293 -42.66 11.79 4.67
N ILE A 294 -42.00 10.76 5.22
CA ILE A 294 -40.78 10.92 6.03
C ILE A 294 -39.63 11.49 5.19
N ASN A 295 -39.44 10.96 3.97
CA ASN A 295 -38.44 11.43 3.03
C ASN A 295 -38.67 12.89 2.61
N PHE A 296 -39.93 13.31 2.43
CA PHE A 296 -40.27 14.69 2.13
C PHE A 296 -39.75 15.67 3.18
N TYR A 297 -39.96 15.39 4.48
CA TYR A 297 -39.44 16.23 5.56
C TYR A 297 -37.91 16.22 5.65
N LEU A 298 -37.28 15.05 5.51
CA LEU A 298 -35.82 14.91 5.57
C LEU A 298 -35.12 15.69 4.45
N TYR A 299 -35.54 15.47 3.20
CA TYR A 299 -34.94 16.12 2.04
C TYR A 299 -35.32 17.60 1.94
N GLY A 300 -36.50 17.98 2.45
CA GLY A 300 -36.89 19.38 2.58
C GLY A 300 -35.99 20.14 3.54
N ALA A 301 -35.73 19.60 4.73
CA ALA A 301 -34.76 20.16 5.67
C ALA A 301 -33.35 20.20 5.05
N GLY A 302 -32.93 19.12 4.38
CA GLY A 302 -31.66 19.04 3.67
C GLY A 302 -31.51 20.10 2.57
N THR A 303 -32.57 20.37 1.81
CA THR A 303 -32.59 21.40 0.76
C THR A 303 -32.36 22.78 1.35
N CYS A 304 -33.12 23.15 2.39
CA CYS A 304 -33.01 24.46 3.04
C CYS A 304 -31.60 24.70 3.59
N ILE A 305 -31.04 23.71 4.30
CA ILE A 305 -29.73 23.85 4.93
C ILE A 305 -28.61 23.87 3.87
N ASN A 306 -28.65 23.03 2.84
CA ASN A 306 -27.64 23.03 1.78
C ASN A 306 -27.68 24.31 0.92
N LEU A 307 -28.88 24.87 0.67
CA LEU A 307 -29.01 26.15 -0.03
C LEU A 307 -28.42 27.29 0.81
N LEU A 308 -28.71 27.32 2.11
CA LEU A 308 -28.12 28.30 3.03
C LEU A 308 -26.59 28.18 3.08
N CYS A 309 -26.07 26.94 3.09
CA CYS A 309 -24.64 26.67 3.01
C CYS A 309 -24.02 27.22 1.71
N HIS A 310 -24.64 26.99 0.55
CA HIS A 310 -24.16 27.51 -0.73
C HIS A 310 -24.17 29.04 -0.78
N VAL A 311 -25.21 29.68 -0.26
CA VAL A 311 -25.28 31.15 -0.16
C VAL A 311 -24.16 31.68 0.74
N LEU A 312 -23.96 31.09 1.92
CA LEU A 312 -22.89 31.48 2.85
C LEU A 312 -21.50 31.31 2.21
N LEU A 313 -21.27 30.19 1.50
CA LEU A 313 -19.99 29.92 0.84
C LEU A 313 -19.70 30.95 -0.27
N ARG A 314 -20.72 31.35 -1.04
CA ARG A 314 -20.58 32.39 -2.06
C ARG A 314 -20.30 33.78 -1.48
N LEU A 315 -20.82 34.08 -0.29
CA LEU A 315 -20.51 35.32 0.44
C LEU A 315 -19.06 35.34 0.95
N ILE A 316 -18.52 34.17 1.34
CA ILE A 316 -17.15 34.04 1.86
C ILE A 316 -16.13 33.92 0.71
N LYS A 317 -16.50 33.33 -0.43
CA LYS A 317 -15.62 33.10 -1.60
C LYS A 317 -16.22 33.70 -2.88
N PRO A 318 -15.71 34.86 -3.34
CA PRO A 318 -16.24 35.54 -4.53
C PRO A 318 -16.02 34.82 -5.87
N GLY A 319 -15.40 33.63 -5.89
CA GLY A 319 -15.16 32.82 -7.08
C GLY A 319 -15.96 31.51 -7.17
N GLU A 320 -16.99 31.32 -6.33
CA GLU A 320 -17.86 30.13 -6.42
C GLU A 320 -18.90 30.29 -7.55
N PRO A 321 -18.99 29.33 -8.49
CA PRO A 321 -19.95 29.38 -9.60
C PRO A 321 -21.38 29.38 -9.10
N GLY A 322 -22.28 30.02 -9.86
CA GLY A 322 -23.70 30.10 -9.53
C GLY A 322 -24.37 28.72 -9.42
N LEU A 323 -25.50 28.65 -8.72
CA LEU A 323 -26.22 27.40 -8.44
C LEU A 323 -26.49 26.54 -9.70
N PHE A 324 -26.75 27.18 -10.84
CA PHE A 324 -27.08 26.53 -12.12
C PHE A 324 -25.96 26.61 -13.16
N GLU A 325 -24.76 27.05 -12.77
CA GLU A 325 -23.63 27.21 -13.67
C GLU A 325 -22.86 25.88 -13.80
N GLY A 326 -22.57 25.46 -15.04
CA GLY A 326 -21.80 24.24 -15.32
C GLY A 326 -22.59 22.95 -15.58
N TYR A 327 -23.92 23.01 -15.66
CA TYR A 327 -24.78 21.84 -15.89
C TYR A 327 -25.14 21.56 -17.36
N GLY A 328 -24.42 22.15 -18.32
CA GLY A 328 -24.67 21.94 -19.75
C GLY A 328 -24.22 20.57 -20.27
N SER A 329 -23.32 19.88 -19.57
CA SER A 329 -22.81 18.56 -19.97
C SER A 329 -23.79 17.44 -19.55
N PHE A 330 -24.00 16.46 -20.43
CA PHE A 330 -24.79 15.26 -20.14
C PHE A 330 -24.31 14.53 -18.86
N GLY A 331 -23.00 14.49 -18.64
CA GLY A 331 -22.40 13.88 -17.44
C GLY A 331 -22.83 14.55 -16.12
N ALA A 332 -22.92 15.88 -16.08
CA ALA A 332 -23.35 16.62 -14.89
C ALA A 332 -24.81 16.31 -14.51
N ILE A 333 -25.70 16.20 -15.51
CA ILE A 333 -27.11 15.84 -15.31
C ILE A 333 -27.21 14.40 -14.77
N MET A 334 -26.47 13.46 -15.37
CA MET A 334 -26.46 12.07 -14.93
C MET A 334 -25.93 11.88 -13.51
N ILE A 335 -24.99 12.72 -13.05
CA ILE A 335 -24.53 12.73 -11.65
C ILE A 335 -25.65 13.18 -10.70
N ILE A 336 -26.38 14.26 -11.02
CA ILE A 336 -27.51 14.71 -10.20
C ILE A 336 -28.55 13.59 -10.10
N VAL A 337 -28.94 13.02 -11.23
CA VAL A 337 -29.92 11.92 -11.29
C VAL A 337 -29.47 10.74 -10.43
N SER A 338 -28.20 10.35 -10.53
CA SER A 338 -27.63 9.28 -9.72
C SER A 338 -27.62 9.60 -8.22
N ASN A 339 -27.33 10.85 -7.85
CA ASN A 339 -27.39 11.34 -6.47
C ASN A 339 -28.81 11.35 -5.89
N VAL A 340 -29.84 11.55 -6.72
CA VAL A 340 -31.24 11.42 -6.31
C VAL A 340 -31.57 9.97 -5.98
N PHE A 341 -31.27 9.05 -6.90
CA PHE A 341 -31.60 7.62 -6.73
C PHE A 341 -30.85 6.96 -5.57
N ILE A 342 -29.57 7.29 -5.35
CA ILE A 342 -28.80 6.71 -4.25
C ILE A 342 -29.39 7.09 -2.89
N GLY A 343 -29.86 8.33 -2.73
CA GLY A 343 -30.50 8.80 -1.49
C GLY A 343 -31.80 8.06 -1.18
N LEU A 344 -32.62 7.82 -2.21
CA LEU A 344 -33.89 7.10 -2.08
C LEU A 344 -33.67 5.61 -1.79
N ALA A 345 -32.71 4.99 -2.48
CA ALA A 345 -32.34 3.60 -2.25
C ALA A 345 -31.81 3.37 -0.83
N ILE A 346 -30.97 4.27 -0.31
CA ILE A 346 -30.47 4.21 1.08
C ILE A 346 -31.61 4.26 2.10
N ASN A 347 -32.56 5.20 1.95
CA ASN A 347 -33.69 5.30 2.87
C ASN A 347 -34.65 4.11 2.78
N ALA A 348 -34.84 3.52 1.59
CA ALA A 348 -35.58 2.27 1.44
C ALA A 348 -34.89 1.12 2.20
N VAL A 349 -33.56 0.98 2.10
CA VAL A 349 -32.81 -0.04 2.86
C VAL A 349 -32.93 0.20 4.37
N TYR A 350 -32.88 1.44 4.84
CA TYR A 350 -33.07 1.73 6.26
C TYR A 350 -34.50 1.38 6.75
N LYS A 351 -35.53 1.60 5.93
CA LYS A 351 -36.92 1.26 6.28
C LYS A 351 -37.15 -0.26 6.32
N TYR A 352 -36.73 -0.97 5.28
CA TYR A 352 -37.08 -2.39 5.10
C TYR A 352 -36.02 -3.36 5.64
N ALA A 353 -34.79 -2.91 5.85
CA ALA A 353 -33.66 -3.73 6.30
C ALA A 353 -33.01 -3.16 7.59
N ASP A 354 -31.70 -2.91 7.57
CA ASP A 354 -30.97 -2.24 8.65
C ASP A 354 -29.69 -1.56 8.11
N ALA A 355 -29.04 -0.79 8.97
CA ALA A 355 -27.84 -0.03 8.63
C ALA A 355 -26.64 -0.92 8.31
N VAL A 356 -26.58 -2.14 8.84
CA VAL A 356 -25.52 -3.10 8.50
C VAL A 356 -25.73 -3.61 7.08
N ILE A 357 -26.94 -4.03 6.70
CA ILE A 357 -27.29 -4.47 5.35
C ILE A 357 -26.99 -3.36 4.31
N LYS A 358 -27.24 -2.08 4.65
CA LYS A 358 -26.80 -0.96 3.81
C LYS A 358 -25.30 -0.98 3.55
N CYS A 359 -24.50 -1.20 4.59
CA CYS A 359 -23.04 -1.25 4.47
C CYS A 359 -22.57 -2.49 3.70
N LEU A 360 -23.23 -3.65 3.86
CA LEU A 360 -22.95 -4.85 3.07
C LEU A 360 -23.21 -4.62 1.57
N ALA A 361 -24.36 -4.04 1.23
CA ALA A 361 -24.71 -3.67 -0.13
C ALA A 361 -23.69 -2.67 -0.72
N THR A 362 -23.25 -1.70 0.08
CA THR A 362 -22.22 -0.73 -0.32
C THR A 362 -20.87 -1.41 -0.61
N ALA A 363 -20.48 -2.38 0.21
CA ALA A 363 -19.26 -3.17 0.01
C ALA A 363 -19.34 -3.99 -1.28
N ILE A 364 -20.44 -4.69 -1.51
CA ILE A 364 -20.68 -5.47 -2.73
C ILE A 364 -20.63 -4.59 -3.98
N GLY A 365 -21.31 -3.43 -3.98
CA GLY A 365 -21.27 -2.50 -5.11
C GLY A 365 -19.86 -1.99 -5.40
N THR A 366 -19.07 -1.73 -4.35
CA THR A 366 -17.66 -1.33 -4.48
C THR A 366 -16.80 -2.44 -5.08
N THR A 367 -17.00 -3.70 -4.65
CA THR A 367 -16.29 -4.88 -5.19
C THR A 367 -16.59 -5.09 -6.67
N ILE A 368 -17.85 -4.97 -7.07
CA ILE A 368 -18.28 -5.08 -8.47
C ILE A 368 -17.58 -3.99 -9.31
N LEU A 369 -17.58 -2.75 -8.82
CA LEU A 369 -16.95 -1.63 -9.52
C LEU A 369 -15.43 -1.83 -9.67
N ILE A 370 -14.73 -2.26 -8.62
CA ILE A 370 -13.29 -2.53 -8.66
C ILE A 370 -12.99 -3.67 -9.64
N SER A 371 -13.82 -4.71 -9.68
CA SER A 371 -13.66 -5.84 -10.59
C SER A 371 -13.95 -5.47 -12.05
N ALA A 372 -14.93 -4.57 -12.29
CA ALA A 372 -15.30 -4.10 -13.62
C ALA A 372 -14.38 -2.99 -14.18
N SER A 373 -13.69 -2.26 -13.30
CA SER A 373 -12.86 -1.10 -13.69
C SER A 373 -11.77 -1.43 -14.73
N PRO A 374 -11.01 -2.54 -14.63
CA PRO A 374 -10.03 -2.92 -15.64
C PRO A 374 -10.63 -3.16 -17.04
N ILE A 375 -11.85 -3.69 -17.08
CA ILE A 375 -12.56 -3.99 -18.33
C ILE A 375 -13.14 -2.70 -18.94
N LEU A 376 -13.77 -1.85 -18.11
CA LEU A 376 -14.46 -0.64 -18.56
C LEU A 376 -13.51 0.54 -18.83
N PHE A 377 -12.40 0.64 -18.10
CA PHE A 377 -11.54 1.82 -18.09
C PHE A 377 -10.05 1.51 -18.32
N GLY A 378 -9.68 0.25 -18.61
CA GLY A 378 -8.29 -0.14 -18.90
C GLY A 378 -7.32 0.03 -17.72
N THR A 379 -7.82 0.04 -16.48
CA THR A 379 -6.98 0.17 -15.28
C THR A 379 -6.20 -1.10 -14.98
N SER A 380 -5.00 -0.96 -14.38
CA SER A 380 -4.17 -2.09 -13.95
C SER A 380 -4.91 -3.03 -12.98
N PHE A 381 -4.96 -4.32 -13.32
CA PHE A 381 -5.61 -5.36 -12.52
C PHE A 381 -4.64 -5.91 -11.46
N THR A 382 -5.04 -5.82 -10.19
CA THR A 382 -4.26 -6.39 -9.07
C THR A 382 -4.82 -7.77 -8.71
N LEU A 383 -3.96 -8.79 -8.64
CA LEU A 383 -4.36 -10.17 -8.29
C LEU A 383 -5.07 -10.29 -6.93
N LEU A 384 -4.86 -9.33 -6.02
CA LEU A 384 -5.53 -9.26 -4.71
C LEU A 384 -7.05 -8.98 -4.80
N ILE A 385 -7.53 -8.44 -5.92
CA ILE A 385 -8.96 -8.14 -6.13
C ILE A 385 -9.78 -9.44 -6.09
N VAL A 386 -9.29 -10.54 -6.68
CA VAL A 386 -10.01 -11.81 -6.79
C VAL A 386 -10.29 -12.47 -5.42
N PRO A 387 -9.28 -12.82 -4.60
CA PRO A 387 -9.52 -13.44 -3.31
C PRO A 387 -10.28 -12.50 -2.36
N GLY A 388 -10.02 -11.20 -2.39
CA GLY A 388 -10.76 -10.23 -1.59
C GLY A 388 -12.25 -10.16 -1.97
N SER A 389 -12.56 -10.20 -3.27
CA SER A 389 -13.94 -10.19 -3.76
C SER A 389 -14.72 -11.41 -3.30
N ILE A 390 -14.11 -12.61 -3.41
CA ILE A 390 -14.71 -13.87 -2.95
C ILE A 390 -15.05 -13.79 -1.45
N VAL A 391 -14.12 -13.29 -0.63
CA VAL A 391 -14.34 -13.12 0.82
C VAL A 391 -15.51 -12.16 1.09
N ILE A 392 -15.62 -11.04 0.36
CA ILE A 392 -16.71 -10.08 0.54
C ILE A 392 -18.07 -10.69 0.20
N PHE A 393 -18.18 -11.43 -0.91
CA PHE A 393 -19.44 -12.09 -1.29
C PHE A 393 -19.85 -13.18 -0.30
N LEU A 394 -18.90 -14.06 0.08
CA LEU A 394 -19.15 -15.14 1.04
C LEU A 394 -19.53 -14.60 2.43
N SER A 395 -18.80 -13.60 2.92
CA SER A 395 -19.08 -12.99 4.22
C SER A 395 -20.43 -12.27 4.25
N SER A 396 -20.79 -11.56 3.18
CA SER A 396 -22.08 -10.88 3.07
C SER A 396 -23.24 -11.89 3.00
N GLY A 397 -23.08 -12.98 2.25
CA GLY A 397 -24.04 -14.09 2.20
C GLY A 397 -24.18 -14.77 3.56
N LEU A 398 -23.07 -15.03 4.25
CA LEU A 398 -23.04 -15.64 5.57
C LEU A 398 -23.76 -14.78 6.62
N TYR A 399 -23.58 -13.45 6.59
CA TYR A 399 -24.30 -12.56 7.51
C TYR A 399 -25.81 -12.65 7.34
N ILE A 400 -26.29 -12.67 6.09
CA ILE A 400 -27.71 -12.71 5.74
C ILE A 400 -28.33 -14.07 6.08
N THR A 401 -27.65 -15.19 5.79
CA THR A 401 -28.16 -16.54 6.08
C THR A 401 -28.17 -16.86 7.57
N LEU A 402 -27.24 -16.29 8.34
CA LEU A 402 -27.19 -16.42 9.80
C LEU A 402 -28.12 -15.45 10.53
N ALA A 403 -28.76 -14.51 9.82
CA ALA A 403 -29.73 -13.62 10.42
C ALA A 403 -31.04 -14.38 10.73
N GLY A 404 -31.26 -14.67 12.01
CA GLY A 404 -32.54 -15.18 12.49
C GLY A 404 -33.71 -14.22 12.22
N PRO A 405 -34.97 -14.66 12.36
CA PRO A 405 -36.12 -13.77 12.29
C PRO A 405 -35.93 -12.63 13.30
N LYS A 406 -35.90 -11.38 12.80
CA LYS A 406 -35.76 -10.19 13.65
C LYS A 406 -36.90 -10.23 14.68
N PRO A 407 -36.62 -10.18 16.00
CA PRO A 407 -37.69 -9.96 16.96
C PRO A 407 -38.40 -8.68 16.55
N SER A 408 -39.73 -8.72 16.48
CA SER A 408 -40.52 -7.51 16.39
C SER A 408 -40.02 -6.59 17.51
N ILE A 409 -39.70 -5.34 17.17
CA ILE A 409 -39.33 -4.33 18.17
C ILE A 409 -40.45 -4.36 19.21
N THR A 410 -40.18 -4.94 20.38
CA THR A 410 -41.21 -5.13 21.40
C THR A 410 -41.65 -3.77 21.88
N ALA A 411 -42.89 -3.64 22.34
CA ALA A 411 -43.43 -2.38 22.87
C ALA A 411 -42.48 -1.73 23.91
N SER A 412 -41.77 -2.57 24.69
CA SER A 412 -40.72 -2.18 25.63
C SER A 412 -39.48 -1.49 25.00
N THR A 413 -39.05 -1.89 23.80
CA THR A 413 -37.97 -1.19 23.06
C THR A 413 -38.45 0.13 22.46
N ARG A 414 -39.74 0.22 22.11
CA ARG A 414 -40.40 1.45 21.66
C ARG A 414 -40.46 2.50 22.78
N GLU A 415 -40.66 2.05 24.03
CA GLU A 415 -40.57 2.89 25.23
C GLU A 415 -39.12 3.31 25.54
N LYS A 416 -38.13 2.41 25.47
CA LYS A 416 -36.71 2.77 25.77
C LYS A 416 -36.04 3.64 24.69
N VAL A 417 -36.36 3.44 23.41
CA VAL A 417 -35.98 4.39 22.35
C VAL A 417 -36.79 5.68 22.49
N GLY A 418 -38.03 5.59 22.98
CA GLY A 418 -38.83 6.70 23.48
C GLY A 418 -38.26 7.40 24.72
N GLU A 419 -37.40 6.76 25.53
CA GLU A 419 -36.66 7.32 26.67
C GLU A 419 -35.32 7.95 26.24
N LEU A 420 -34.65 7.39 25.22
CA LEU A 420 -33.51 8.04 24.56
C LEU A 420 -33.96 9.28 23.76
N ALA A 421 -35.14 9.17 23.13
CA ALA A 421 -35.91 10.31 22.70
C ALA A 421 -36.35 11.11 23.92
N GLY A 422 -36.72 10.47 25.04
CA GLY A 422 -37.26 10.98 26.32
C GLY A 422 -36.37 11.88 27.16
N LEU A 423 -35.19 12.24 26.67
CA LEU A 423 -34.69 13.62 26.82
C LEU A 423 -35.69 14.68 26.27
N SER A 424 -36.71 14.23 25.54
CA SER A 424 -37.87 14.91 24.98
C SER A 424 -39.14 14.71 25.81
N THR A 425 -39.13 14.13 27.01
CA THR A 425 -40.27 14.33 27.92
C THR A 425 -40.22 15.73 28.56
N LEU A 426 -39.08 16.43 28.42
CA LEU A 426 -38.94 17.88 28.61
C LEU A 426 -39.58 18.72 27.47
N TRP A 427 -40.04 18.10 26.38
CA TRP A 427 -40.27 18.74 25.07
C TRP A 427 -41.48 19.69 25.00
N HIS A 428 -42.60 19.40 25.67
CA HIS A 428 -43.72 20.35 25.71
C HIS A 428 -43.40 21.61 26.53
N ARG A 429 -42.55 21.49 27.56
CA ARG A 429 -42.14 22.62 28.42
C ARG A 429 -40.98 23.44 27.84
N ARG A 430 -40.33 22.95 26.77
CA ARG A 430 -39.07 23.50 26.24
C ARG A 430 -39.00 23.55 24.70
N ARG A 431 -40.11 23.74 23.98
CA ARG A 431 -40.11 24.03 22.53
C ARG A 431 -39.12 25.16 22.16
N ARG A 432 -39.04 26.20 22.99
CA ARG A 432 -38.04 27.29 22.85
C ARG A 432 -36.60 26.79 22.99
N PHE A 433 -36.30 25.91 23.94
CA PHE A 433 -34.96 25.33 24.13
C PHE A 433 -34.57 24.40 22.98
N CYS A 434 -35.49 23.61 22.43
CA CYS A 434 -35.20 22.77 21.24
C CYS A 434 -34.95 23.61 19.99
N ILE A 435 -35.72 24.68 19.77
CA ILE A 435 -35.48 25.63 18.68
C ILE A 435 -34.13 26.35 18.87
N LEU A 436 -33.80 26.77 20.10
CA LEU A 436 -32.52 27.38 20.44
C LEU A 436 -31.35 26.39 20.27
N SER A 437 -31.50 25.13 20.68
CA SER A 437 -30.49 24.09 20.50
C SER A 437 -30.30 23.72 19.03
N PHE A 438 -31.37 23.70 18.23
CA PHE A 438 -31.29 23.50 16.79
C PHE A 438 -30.65 24.70 16.09
N ALA A 439 -31.02 25.93 16.46
CA ALA A 439 -30.41 27.14 15.96
C ALA A 439 -28.92 27.22 16.33
N ALA A 440 -28.56 26.84 17.56
CA ALA A 440 -27.18 26.72 17.99
C ALA A 440 -26.43 25.63 17.24
N ALA A 441 -27.04 24.46 16.99
CA ALA A 441 -26.44 23.38 16.20
C ALA A 441 -26.25 23.79 14.74
N LEU A 442 -27.22 24.47 14.13
CA LEU A 442 -27.14 25.04 12.79
C LEU A 442 -26.05 26.11 12.72
N PHE A 443 -26.01 27.04 13.68
CA PHE A 443 -24.99 28.07 13.77
C PHE A 443 -23.60 27.46 13.93
N ASN A 444 -23.41 26.51 14.85
CA ASN A 444 -22.14 25.80 15.02
C ASN A 444 -21.76 25.02 13.76
N THR A 445 -22.71 24.38 13.08
CA THR A 445 -22.45 23.66 11.82
C THR A 445 -21.98 24.63 10.74
N LEU A 446 -22.67 25.75 10.55
CA LEU A 446 -22.30 26.78 9.59
C LEU A 446 -20.99 27.49 9.97
N ALA A 447 -20.73 27.70 11.26
CA ALA A 447 -19.51 28.30 11.77
C ALA A 447 -18.32 27.35 11.63
N VAL A 448 -18.47 26.05 11.87
CA VAL A 448 -17.44 25.04 11.62
C VAL A 448 -17.16 24.95 10.12
N VAL A 449 -18.19 24.94 9.27
CA VAL A 449 -18.01 24.98 7.81
C VAL A 449 -17.30 26.28 7.39
N GLY A 450 -17.73 27.45 7.87
CA GLY A 450 -17.07 28.73 7.61
C GLY A 450 -15.61 28.78 8.07
N PHE A 451 -15.36 28.40 9.34
CA PHE A 451 -14.04 28.39 9.96
C PHE A 451 -13.08 27.42 9.28
N THR A 452 -13.50 26.19 8.98
CA THR A 452 -12.67 25.23 8.23
C THR A 452 -12.38 25.67 6.79
N MET A 453 -13.19 26.58 6.23
CA MET A 453 -12.97 27.15 4.90
C MET A 453 -12.07 28.40 4.89
N THR A 454 -12.05 29.19 5.97
CA THR A 454 -11.21 30.39 6.13
C THR A 454 -9.87 30.08 6.80
N THR A 455 -9.84 29.09 7.69
CA THR A 455 -8.58 28.61 8.25
C THR A 455 -7.83 27.86 7.17
N ASN A 456 -6.77 28.50 6.68
CA ASN A 456 -5.60 27.74 6.30
C ASN A 456 -5.16 27.02 7.56
N PHE A 457 -5.63 25.78 7.78
CA PHE A 457 -4.79 24.83 8.50
C PHE A 457 -3.48 24.92 7.77
N ALA A 458 -2.49 25.55 8.41
CA ALA A 458 -1.11 25.47 7.98
C ALA A 458 -0.95 23.98 7.74
N SER A 459 -0.86 23.61 6.48
CA SER A 459 -0.40 22.30 6.11
C SER A 459 0.87 22.17 6.94
N GLN A 460 0.85 21.34 7.99
CA GLN A 460 2.03 20.52 8.21
C GLN A 460 2.32 20.03 6.82
N GLN A 461 3.42 20.50 6.25
CA GLN A 461 3.88 20.04 4.96
C GLN A 461 4.05 18.53 5.13
N VAL A 462 2.97 17.78 4.89
CA VAL A 462 3.05 16.69 3.96
C VAL A 462 3.70 17.37 2.77
N THR A 463 5.01 17.20 2.64
CA THR A 463 5.77 17.61 1.46
C THR A 463 5.27 16.77 0.29
N THR A 464 4.01 16.98 -0.09
CA THR A 464 3.60 16.97 -1.49
C THR A 464 4.27 18.20 -2.07
N ARG A 465 5.57 18.03 -2.36
CA ARG A 465 6.29 18.93 -3.25
C ARG A 465 5.40 18.98 -4.49
N LYS A 466 4.74 20.12 -4.72
CA LYS A 466 4.24 20.42 -6.06
C LYS A 466 5.39 20.06 -6.98
N GLN A 467 5.14 19.23 -7.98
CA GLN A 467 6.05 19.14 -9.12
C GLN A 467 6.10 20.57 -9.72
N GLN A 468 6.95 21.42 -9.14
CA GLN A 468 7.85 22.21 -9.97
C GLN A 468 8.46 21.22 -10.95
N PRO A 469 8.61 21.57 -12.24
CA PRO A 469 9.31 20.70 -13.17
C PRO A 469 10.55 20.21 -12.45
N LEU A 470 10.65 18.89 -12.26
CA LEU A 470 11.58 18.29 -11.32
C LEU A 470 12.98 18.71 -11.75
N GLN A 471 13.47 19.80 -11.18
CA GLN A 471 14.67 20.46 -11.66
C GLN A 471 15.81 19.73 -10.99
N SER A 472 16.71 19.18 -11.81
CA SER A 472 17.86 18.44 -11.31
C SER A 472 18.62 19.28 -10.28
N PRO A 473 19.04 18.71 -9.14
CA PRO A 473 19.92 19.41 -8.21
C PRO A 473 21.22 19.85 -8.90
N PHE A 474 21.66 19.12 -9.92
CA PHE A 474 22.88 19.37 -10.69
C PHE A 474 22.69 20.26 -11.93
N LYS A 475 21.55 20.93 -12.08
CA LYS A 475 21.24 21.77 -13.26
C LYS A 475 22.31 22.81 -13.62
N ASN A 476 23.08 23.28 -12.64
CA ASN A 476 24.16 24.27 -12.79
C ASN A 476 25.54 23.61 -12.60
N SER A 477 25.60 22.28 -12.53
CA SER A 477 26.82 21.52 -12.29
C SER A 477 27.22 20.79 -13.56
N MET A 478 28.52 20.49 -13.69
CA MET A 478 29.04 19.65 -14.76
C MET A 478 29.12 18.19 -14.32
N ALA A 479 28.81 17.25 -15.22
CA ALA A 479 29.14 15.84 -15.05
C ALA A 479 30.43 15.50 -15.83
N PHE A 480 31.43 14.93 -15.16
CA PHE A 480 32.61 14.35 -15.79
C PHE A 480 32.47 12.83 -15.80
N ILE A 481 32.30 12.25 -16.98
CA ILE A 481 32.04 10.82 -17.15
C ILE A 481 33.22 10.17 -17.85
N ARG A 482 33.82 9.18 -17.21
CA ARG A 482 34.93 8.41 -17.78
C ARG A 482 34.64 6.92 -17.85
N TRP A 483 35.24 6.26 -18.84
CA TRP A 483 35.43 4.82 -18.82
C TRP A 483 36.78 4.43 -19.44
N ASN A 484 37.36 3.32 -19.00
CA ASN A 484 38.76 2.98 -19.31
C ASN A 484 39.04 2.38 -20.71
N GLN A 485 38.02 2.18 -21.55
CA GLN A 485 38.16 1.51 -22.86
C GLN A 485 37.36 2.24 -23.94
N ARG A 486 37.90 2.62 -25.10
CA ARG A 486 37.11 3.32 -26.12
C ARG A 486 35.87 2.51 -26.59
N ILE A 487 34.67 2.97 -26.23
CA ILE A 487 33.37 2.34 -26.58
C ILE A 487 32.38 3.45 -26.95
N GLU A 488 32.45 3.91 -28.20
CA GLU A 488 31.64 5.03 -28.68
C GLU A 488 30.13 4.72 -28.68
N SER A 489 29.74 3.45 -28.80
CA SER A 489 28.35 3.01 -28.77
C SER A 489 27.62 3.32 -27.45
N ARG A 490 28.35 3.63 -26.36
CA ARG A 490 27.77 4.02 -25.06
C ARG A 490 27.49 5.51 -24.94
N VAL A 491 28.07 6.35 -25.80
CA VAL A 491 27.86 7.82 -25.77
C VAL A 491 26.38 8.20 -25.84
N PRO A 492 25.54 7.63 -26.73
CA PRO A 492 24.12 7.96 -26.77
C PRO A 492 23.36 7.63 -25.48
N HIS A 493 23.81 6.61 -24.73
CA HIS A 493 23.22 6.28 -23.44
C HIS A 493 23.61 7.28 -22.36
N LEU A 494 24.82 7.81 -22.41
CA LEU A 494 25.31 8.82 -21.49
C LEU A 494 24.72 10.20 -21.71
N MET A 495 24.44 10.56 -22.96
CA MET A 495 23.75 11.80 -23.28
C MET A 495 22.33 11.86 -22.72
N LYS A 496 21.77 10.76 -22.21
CA LYS A 496 20.53 10.79 -21.42
C LYS A 496 20.67 11.56 -20.10
N TYR A 497 21.88 11.79 -19.61
CA TYR A 497 22.14 12.64 -18.46
C TYR A 497 22.06 14.14 -18.80
N GLU A 498 22.06 14.52 -20.07
CA GLU A 498 22.13 15.93 -20.52
C GLU A 498 21.04 16.81 -19.87
N PRO A 499 19.78 16.38 -19.71
CA PRO A 499 18.76 17.21 -19.06
C PRO A 499 19.00 17.50 -17.57
N PHE A 500 19.95 16.80 -16.93
CA PHE A 500 20.19 16.89 -15.49
C PHE A 500 21.40 17.76 -15.12
N PHE A 501 22.28 18.07 -16.07
CA PHE A 501 23.51 18.82 -15.85
C PHE A 501 23.56 20.04 -16.77
N ASP A 502 24.35 21.05 -16.42
CA ASP A 502 24.62 22.18 -17.31
C ASP A 502 25.47 21.73 -18.52
N THR A 503 26.50 20.93 -18.23
CA THR A 503 27.42 20.40 -19.23
C THR A 503 27.81 18.97 -18.88
N ILE A 504 27.93 18.11 -19.91
CA ILE A 504 28.52 16.77 -19.77
C ILE A 504 29.87 16.74 -20.46
N HIS A 505 30.89 16.36 -19.71
CA HIS A 505 32.22 16.05 -20.20
C HIS A 505 32.37 14.53 -20.36
N ILE A 506 32.69 14.09 -21.57
CA ILE A 506 32.97 12.67 -21.86
C ILE A 506 34.46 12.47 -22.08
N SER A 507 35.10 11.73 -21.18
CA SER A 507 36.50 11.35 -21.30
C SER A 507 36.63 9.98 -21.98
N LEU A 508 37.11 9.99 -23.22
CA LEU A 508 37.06 8.86 -24.15
C LEU A 508 38.48 8.51 -24.60
N PRO A 509 39.15 7.51 -24.02
CA PRO A 509 40.58 7.29 -24.28
C PRO A 509 40.85 6.99 -25.76
N ASP A 510 41.78 7.74 -26.38
CA ASP A 510 42.23 7.53 -27.75
C ASP A 510 43.76 7.42 -27.81
N GLY A 511 44.26 6.22 -28.10
CA GLY A 511 45.70 5.97 -28.25
C GLY A 511 46.36 6.67 -29.43
N THR A 512 45.58 7.25 -30.35
CA THR A 512 46.10 8.00 -31.50
C THR A 512 46.19 9.51 -31.27
N ALA A 513 45.68 10.01 -30.14
CA ALA A 513 45.67 11.43 -29.83
C ALA A 513 47.05 11.93 -29.34
N PRO A 514 47.47 13.15 -29.73
CA PRO A 514 48.71 13.75 -29.24
C PRO A 514 48.66 13.99 -27.73
N ASP A 515 49.83 14.07 -27.09
CA ASP A 515 49.98 14.34 -25.64
C ASP A 515 49.16 13.40 -24.73
N SER A 516 49.11 12.11 -25.10
CA SER A 516 48.32 11.09 -24.40
C SER A 516 46.81 11.42 -24.34
N GLY A 517 46.32 12.25 -25.27
CA GLY A 517 44.93 12.68 -25.38
C GLY A 517 44.45 13.64 -24.29
N LEU A 518 45.38 14.25 -23.53
CA LEU A 518 45.05 15.25 -22.52
C LEU A 518 44.49 16.52 -23.16
N ASN A 519 43.46 17.10 -22.54
CA ASN A 519 42.82 18.31 -23.03
C ASN A 519 42.71 19.37 -21.94
N ARG A 520 43.20 20.59 -22.21
CA ARG A 520 43.20 21.73 -21.28
C ARG A 520 42.13 22.78 -21.57
N ILE A 521 41.44 22.67 -22.70
CA ILE A 521 40.58 23.75 -23.23
C ILE A 521 39.13 23.28 -23.37
N SER A 522 38.90 22.03 -23.77
CA SER A 522 37.54 21.52 -24.01
C SER A 522 36.80 21.24 -22.71
N LEU A 523 35.58 21.77 -22.60
CA LEU A 523 34.64 21.47 -21.51
C LEU A 523 33.80 20.20 -21.77
N LYS A 524 33.75 19.70 -23.02
CA LYS A 524 32.83 18.62 -23.40
C LYS A 524 33.47 17.26 -23.59
N ASN A 525 34.76 17.21 -23.94
CA ASN A 525 35.43 15.96 -24.26
C ASN A 525 36.95 16.03 -24.13
N ASP A 526 37.52 14.87 -23.87
CA ASP A 526 38.96 14.61 -23.93
C ASP A 526 39.23 13.22 -24.51
N ALA A 527 40.51 12.98 -24.83
CA ALA A 527 41.00 11.73 -25.38
C ALA A 527 41.93 10.97 -24.41
N ALA A 528 41.90 11.31 -23.11
CA ALA A 528 42.96 11.00 -22.17
C ALA A 528 43.15 9.49 -21.99
N THR A 529 44.34 8.99 -22.30
CA THR A 529 44.69 7.56 -22.15
C THR A 529 45.15 7.20 -20.73
N ILE A 530 45.34 8.21 -19.87
CA ILE A 530 45.78 8.04 -18.49
C ILE A 530 44.65 7.54 -17.58
N THR A 531 44.77 6.31 -17.08
CA THR A 531 43.79 5.74 -16.12
C THR A 531 44.25 5.89 -14.68
N PHE A 532 45.54 5.68 -14.43
CA PHE A 532 46.08 5.62 -13.07
C PHE A 532 46.05 6.97 -12.34
N THR A 533 46.26 8.04 -13.10
CA THR A 533 46.40 9.44 -12.65
C THR A 533 45.32 10.34 -13.25
N ILE A 534 44.12 9.81 -13.49
CA ILE A 534 43.05 10.52 -14.20
C ILE A 534 42.67 11.87 -13.57
N TYR A 535 42.88 12.04 -12.26
CA TYR A 535 42.68 13.31 -11.57
C TYR A 535 43.45 14.49 -12.21
N ARG A 536 44.51 14.22 -12.99
CA ARG A 536 45.17 15.21 -13.84
C ARG A 536 44.24 15.84 -14.88
N GLN A 537 43.52 15.01 -15.64
CA GLN A 537 42.58 15.49 -16.66
C GLN A 537 41.36 16.16 -16.01
N VAL A 538 40.93 15.64 -14.86
CA VAL A 538 39.90 16.27 -14.03
C VAL A 538 40.33 17.67 -13.59
N ALA A 539 41.56 17.84 -13.12
CA ALA A 539 42.12 19.15 -12.75
C ALA A 539 42.21 20.12 -13.94
N TYR A 540 42.61 19.65 -15.13
CA TYR A 540 42.58 20.47 -16.35
C TYR A 540 41.17 20.90 -16.72
N THR A 541 40.17 20.05 -16.51
CA THR A 541 38.77 20.40 -16.78
C THR A 541 38.26 21.42 -15.76
N MET A 542 38.60 21.27 -14.47
CA MET A 542 38.31 22.28 -13.45
C MET A 542 38.98 23.62 -13.76
N GLN A 543 40.22 23.61 -14.25
CA GLN A 543 40.93 24.83 -14.67
C GLN A 543 40.24 25.48 -15.88
N ALA A 544 39.86 24.70 -16.89
CA ALA A 544 39.10 25.19 -18.03
C ALA A 544 37.75 25.82 -17.60
N ILE A 545 37.07 25.26 -16.59
CA ILE A 545 35.86 25.85 -16.01
C ILE A 545 36.16 27.21 -15.36
N LEU A 546 37.27 27.34 -14.63
CA LEU A 546 37.67 28.59 -13.98
C LEU A 546 38.11 29.67 -14.99
N ASP A 547 38.76 29.27 -16.08
CA ASP A 547 39.22 30.17 -17.15
C ASP A 547 38.07 30.58 -18.08
N SER A 548 37.04 29.75 -18.18
CA SER A 548 35.78 30.08 -18.87
C SER A 548 34.87 30.94 -17.98
N ASP A 549 34.13 31.89 -18.56
CA ASP A 549 33.06 32.63 -17.86
C ASP A 549 31.78 31.76 -17.66
N SER A 550 31.98 30.46 -17.41
CA SER A 550 30.89 29.50 -17.21
C SER A 550 30.27 29.67 -15.83
N LYS A 551 28.95 29.51 -15.72
CA LYS A 551 28.19 29.59 -14.46
C LYS A 551 28.12 28.24 -13.73
N ILE A 552 29.12 27.38 -13.93
CA ILE A 552 29.15 26.04 -13.35
C ILE A 552 29.48 26.13 -11.85
N ASP A 553 28.57 25.67 -11.00
CA ASP A 553 28.66 25.78 -9.53
C ASP A 553 29.44 24.62 -8.89
N GLY A 554 29.69 23.53 -9.63
CA GLY A 554 30.43 22.38 -9.15
C GLY A 554 30.52 21.27 -10.21
N MET A 555 31.27 20.22 -9.91
CA MET A 555 31.51 19.11 -10.82
C MET A 555 31.32 17.76 -10.12
N LEU A 556 30.49 16.90 -10.72
CA LEU A 556 30.28 15.52 -10.35
C LEU A 556 31.14 14.63 -11.26
N TYR A 557 32.18 14.01 -10.70
CA TYR A 557 32.92 12.95 -11.39
C TYR A 557 32.26 11.61 -11.13
N PHE A 558 32.09 10.80 -12.18
CA PHE A 558 31.81 9.39 -12.02
C PHE A 558 32.32 8.52 -13.16
N HIS A 559 32.71 7.30 -12.82
CA HIS A 559 33.08 6.27 -13.78
C HIS A 559 31.82 5.53 -14.29
N PHE A 560 31.81 5.08 -15.54
CA PHE A 560 30.60 4.54 -16.21
C PHE A 560 30.04 3.23 -15.60
N ASP A 561 30.83 2.49 -14.82
CA ASP A 561 30.32 1.37 -14.03
C ASP A 561 29.47 1.81 -12.82
N ALA A 562 29.41 3.11 -12.52
CA ALA A 562 28.47 3.71 -11.60
C ALA A 562 27.35 4.43 -12.36
N TRP A 563 26.14 3.89 -12.27
CA TRP A 563 24.92 4.60 -12.69
C TRP A 563 24.44 5.49 -11.54
N ILE A 564 24.15 6.75 -11.84
CA ILE A 564 23.67 7.71 -10.86
C ILE A 564 22.22 8.05 -11.16
N ASP A 565 21.38 8.15 -10.13
CA ASP A 565 20.10 8.85 -10.19
C ASP A 565 20.34 10.31 -9.72
N PRO A 566 20.41 11.30 -10.64
CA PRO A 566 20.67 12.69 -10.27
C PRO A 566 19.58 13.27 -9.37
N LEU A 567 18.36 12.73 -9.43
CA LEU A 567 17.20 13.24 -8.69
C LEU A 567 17.18 12.72 -7.24
N ALA A 568 17.87 11.62 -6.96
CA ALA A 568 18.07 11.11 -5.60
C ALA A 568 18.88 12.08 -4.72
N TRP A 569 19.62 13.02 -5.33
CA TRP A 569 20.43 14.03 -4.64
C TRP A 569 19.61 15.29 -4.26
N THR A 570 18.29 15.25 -4.42
CA THR A 570 17.43 16.39 -4.11
C THR A 570 17.39 16.69 -2.61
N GLY A 571 17.83 17.90 -2.22
CA GLY A 571 17.89 18.34 -0.83
C GLY A 571 19.26 18.17 -0.16
N MET A 572 20.28 17.72 -0.90
CA MET A 572 21.67 17.71 -0.43
C MET A 572 22.33 19.09 -0.55
N ASP A 573 23.28 19.35 0.35
CA ASP A 573 24.07 20.59 0.35
C ASP A 573 25.19 20.53 -0.69
N LEU A 574 24.94 21.07 -1.89
CA LEU A 574 25.93 21.15 -2.97
C LEU A 574 27.03 22.19 -2.73
N GLU A 575 27.04 22.88 -1.59
CA GLU A 575 28.20 23.68 -1.19
C GLU A 575 29.29 22.81 -0.54
N SER A 576 28.94 21.63 -0.06
CA SER A 576 29.88 20.71 0.59
C SER A 576 30.47 19.70 -0.41
N ILE A 577 31.67 19.18 -0.13
CA ILE A 577 32.25 18.09 -0.92
C ILE A 577 31.42 16.84 -0.63
N HIS A 578 30.99 16.10 -1.65
CA HIS A 578 30.37 14.79 -1.43
C HIS A 578 31.33 13.71 -1.88
N PHE A 579 31.72 12.86 -0.94
CA PHE A 579 32.67 11.79 -1.17
C PHE A 579 32.13 10.48 -0.58
N PRO A 580 32.40 9.31 -1.19
CA PRO A 580 32.04 8.02 -0.62
C PRO A 580 32.63 7.85 0.78
N PHE A 581 31.77 7.55 1.75
CA PHE A 581 32.21 7.24 3.10
C PHE A 581 31.50 6.01 3.63
N ILE A 582 32.29 5.02 4.03
CA ILE A 582 31.81 3.84 4.74
C ILE A 582 32.53 3.75 6.08
N SER A 583 31.73 3.55 7.12
CA SER A 583 32.19 3.43 8.51
C SER A 583 33.18 2.28 8.66
N PRO A 584 34.25 2.43 9.47
CA PRO A 584 35.17 1.34 9.78
C PRO A 584 34.50 0.16 10.51
N ALA A 585 33.23 0.26 10.92
CA ALA A 585 32.44 -0.86 11.44
C ALA A 585 31.93 -1.83 10.36
N LEU A 586 31.85 -1.36 9.11
CA LEU A 586 31.49 -2.11 7.91
C LEU A 586 32.71 -2.41 7.04
N ALA A 587 33.91 -2.08 7.55
CA ALA A 587 35.19 -2.27 6.89
C ALA A 587 35.40 -3.66 6.27
N PRO A 588 34.73 -4.73 6.71
CA PRO A 588 34.95 -5.96 6.02
C PRO A 588 33.84 -6.23 4.97
N VAL A 589 32.58 -5.84 5.13
CA VAL A 589 31.52 -6.30 4.22
C VAL A 589 31.32 -5.32 3.05
N ALA A 590 32.00 -5.58 1.94
CA ALA A 590 31.70 -5.13 0.58
C ALA A 590 31.18 -3.67 0.43
N GLY A 591 32.11 -2.74 0.26
CA GLY A 591 31.84 -1.38 -0.21
C GLY A 591 33.09 -0.50 -0.17
N PRO A 592 33.08 0.66 -0.85
CA PRO A 592 34.18 1.63 -0.84
C PRO A 592 34.45 2.24 0.53
N VAL A 593 35.55 1.84 1.16
CA VAL A 593 35.98 2.42 2.45
C VAL A 593 36.97 3.53 2.18
N THR A 594 36.60 4.78 2.48
CA THR A 594 37.56 5.88 2.60
C THR A 594 38.11 5.91 4.02
N LEU A 595 39.39 5.57 4.18
CA LEU A 595 40.07 5.52 5.47
C LEU A 595 41.42 6.23 5.38
N CYS A 596 41.64 7.17 6.30
CA CYS A 596 42.94 7.77 6.54
C CYS A 596 43.67 6.98 7.63
N MET A 597 44.94 6.68 7.41
CA MET A 597 45.77 5.84 8.26
C MET A 597 47.22 6.33 8.26
N SER A 598 47.97 5.92 9.28
CA SER A 598 49.43 6.17 9.36
C SER A 598 50.25 4.89 9.31
N ASN A 599 49.58 3.73 9.23
CA ASN A 599 50.20 2.42 9.19
C ASN A 599 49.44 1.51 8.22
N THR A 600 50.18 0.85 7.31
CA THR A 600 49.62 -0.06 6.29
C THR A 600 48.94 -1.30 6.87
N SER A 601 49.22 -1.64 8.13
CA SER A 601 48.54 -2.76 8.83
C SER A 601 47.07 -2.48 9.17
N GLU A 602 46.61 -1.23 9.09
CA GLU A 602 45.22 -0.84 9.38
C GLU A 602 44.23 -1.27 8.28
N LEU A 603 44.70 -1.48 7.04
CA LEU A 603 43.90 -1.93 5.90
C LEU A 603 44.73 -2.84 4.99
N ALA A 604 44.28 -4.07 4.74
CA ALA A 604 44.93 -4.95 3.78
C ALA A 604 44.55 -4.57 2.32
N TRP A 605 45.41 -3.79 1.66
CA TRP A 605 45.20 -3.33 0.27
C TRP A 605 46.40 -3.70 -0.62
N HIS A 606 46.13 -4.16 -1.86
CA HIS A 606 47.17 -4.71 -2.75
C HIS A 606 48.23 -3.68 -3.16
N GLY A 607 47.88 -2.39 -3.21
CA GLY A 607 48.78 -1.33 -3.63
C GLY A 607 49.91 -1.01 -2.64
N TRP A 608 49.88 -1.57 -1.42
CA TRP A 608 50.98 -1.44 -0.46
C TRP A 608 52.27 -2.11 -0.95
N SER A 609 52.14 -3.23 -1.65
CA SER A 609 53.28 -3.91 -2.27
C SER A 609 53.98 -3.07 -3.33
N SER A 610 53.30 -2.06 -3.87
CA SER A 610 53.82 -1.13 -4.89
C SER A 610 54.28 0.21 -4.31
N GLY A 611 54.45 0.33 -2.99
CA GLY A 611 55.00 1.54 -2.34
C GLY A 611 54.06 2.76 -2.35
N MET A 612 52.75 2.58 -2.58
CA MET A 612 51.81 3.70 -2.73
C MET A 612 51.71 4.62 -1.51
N HIS A 613 51.84 4.06 -0.30
CA HIS A 613 51.84 4.83 0.95
C HIS A 613 53.09 5.70 1.08
N GLU A 614 54.27 5.22 0.67
CA GLU A 614 55.51 6.01 0.67
C GLU A 614 55.42 7.19 -0.30
N LYS A 615 54.89 6.95 -1.51
CA LYS A 615 54.62 8.01 -2.48
C LYS A 615 53.65 9.07 -1.96
N ALA A 616 52.59 8.65 -1.24
CA ALA A 616 51.64 9.57 -0.62
C ALA A 616 52.29 10.42 0.49
N MET A 617 53.12 9.81 1.33
CA MET A 617 53.88 10.53 2.36
C MET A 617 54.90 11.50 1.75
N GLN A 618 55.58 11.10 0.67
CA GLN A 618 56.48 11.98 -0.07
C GLN A 618 55.74 13.18 -0.68
N ALA A 619 54.55 12.96 -1.25
CA ALA A 619 53.70 14.05 -1.75
C ALA A 619 53.25 14.99 -0.62
N ALA A 620 52.85 14.45 0.53
CA ALA A 620 52.48 15.24 1.71
C ALA A 620 53.65 16.05 2.28
N ALA A 621 54.85 15.47 2.32
CA ALA A 621 56.07 16.17 2.72
C ALA A 621 56.46 17.28 1.73
N ALA A 622 56.37 17.01 0.43
CA ALA A 622 56.60 18.01 -0.62
C ALA A 622 55.58 19.16 -0.52
N LEU A 623 54.30 18.86 -0.27
CA LEU A 623 53.25 19.86 -0.08
C LEU A 623 53.55 20.79 1.09
N LYS A 624 53.96 20.23 2.23
CA LYS A 624 54.30 21.01 3.44
C LYS A 624 55.52 21.91 3.24
N GLN A 625 56.46 21.52 2.39
CA GLN A 625 57.60 22.38 2.01
C GLN A 625 57.18 23.48 1.03
N LYS A 626 56.29 23.18 0.08
CA LYS A 626 55.85 24.09 -0.98
C LYS A 626 54.83 25.14 -0.52
N SER A 627 53.98 24.82 0.46
CA SER A 627 52.94 25.74 0.96
C SER A 627 52.70 25.57 2.45
N THR A 628 52.60 26.70 3.16
CA THR A 628 52.21 26.78 4.58
C THR A 628 50.70 26.93 4.77
N GLU A 629 49.92 27.05 3.69
CA GLU A 629 48.48 27.29 3.75
C GLU A 629 47.69 26.03 4.14
N TYR A 630 48.20 24.84 3.81
CA TYR A 630 47.50 23.57 4.03
C TYR A 630 47.91 22.89 5.34
N VAL A 631 46.91 22.38 6.07
CA VAL A 631 47.12 21.57 7.27
C VAL A 631 47.36 20.12 6.84
N VAL A 632 48.63 19.69 6.87
CA VAL A 632 49.06 18.38 6.35
C VAL A 632 49.81 17.60 7.41
N ASN A 633 49.47 16.32 7.55
CA ASN A 633 50.22 15.35 8.35
C ASN A 633 51.04 14.44 7.43
N GLU A 634 52.36 14.59 7.45
CA GLU A 634 53.28 13.85 6.56
C GLU A 634 53.23 12.32 6.73
N ARG A 635 52.75 11.85 7.88
CA ARG A 635 52.69 10.42 8.21
C ARG A 635 51.32 9.81 7.99
N GLU A 636 50.34 10.59 7.55
CA GLU A 636 48.96 10.13 7.32
C GLU A 636 48.66 10.17 5.82
N TRP A 637 48.00 9.13 5.33
CA TRP A 637 47.49 9.05 3.97
C TRP A 637 46.11 8.43 3.97
N CYS A 638 45.31 8.71 2.93
CA CYS A 638 43.96 8.18 2.81
C CYS A 638 43.85 7.28 1.58
N VAL A 639 43.09 6.19 1.72
CA VAL A 639 42.69 5.32 0.61
C VAL A 639 41.18 5.24 0.58
N GLY A 640 40.60 5.30 -0.60
CA GLY A 640 39.17 5.27 -0.79
C GLY A 640 38.80 5.15 -2.26
N TRP A 641 37.54 4.78 -2.51
CA TRP A 641 37.05 4.65 -3.87
C TRP A 641 36.77 6.02 -4.45
N SER A 642 37.47 6.34 -5.53
CA SER A 642 37.40 7.63 -6.20
C SER A 642 36.64 7.59 -7.52
N ASP A 643 35.85 6.54 -7.73
CA ASP A 643 35.05 6.35 -8.95
C ASP A 643 33.80 7.22 -8.97
N ILE A 644 33.45 7.89 -7.86
CA ILE A 644 32.37 8.87 -7.79
C ILE A 644 32.67 9.92 -6.72
N TYR A 645 32.56 11.20 -7.05
CA TYR A 645 32.64 12.30 -6.08
C TYR A 645 32.11 13.62 -6.67
N PHE A 646 31.63 14.51 -5.80
CA PHE A 646 31.24 15.87 -6.16
C PHE A 646 32.13 16.88 -5.45
N ILE A 647 32.69 17.82 -6.22
CA ILE A 647 33.46 18.95 -5.69
C ILE A 647 32.77 20.24 -6.13
N PRO A 648 32.41 21.14 -5.19
CA PRO A 648 31.87 22.45 -5.50
C PRO A 648 32.96 23.40 -6.01
N ARG A 649 32.57 24.38 -6.84
CA ARG A 649 33.49 25.33 -7.52
C ARG A 649 34.46 26.00 -6.55
N ARG A 650 34.02 26.30 -5.32
CA ARG A 650 34.84 26.95 -4.29
C ARG A 650 36.11 26.18 -3.90
N PHE A 651 36.16 24.85 -4.10
CA PHE A 651 37.33 24.02 -3.82
C PHE A 651 38.12 23.61 -5.07
N PHE A 652 37.77 24.11 -6.27
CA PHE A 652 38.50 23.75 -7.50
C PHE A 652 39.97 24.17 -7.45
N LYS A 653 40.27 25.38 -6.97
CA LYS A 653 41.66 25.85 -6.85
C LYS A 653 42.51 24.95 -5.95
N ASP A 654 41.93 24.55 -4.80
CA ASP A 654 42.59 23.62 -3.88
C ASP A 654 42.81 22.26 -4.54
N PHE A 655 41.79 21.71 -5.20
CA PHE A 655 41.89 20.40 -5.84
C PHE A 655 42.91 20.39 -6.98
N ILE A 656 42.97 21.46 -7.80
CA ILE A 656 43.93 21.60 -8.91
C ILE A 656 45.35 21.64 -8.38
N TYR A 657 45.64 22.53 -7.42
CA TYR A 657 46.98 22.67 -6.86
C TYR A 657 47.47 21.39 -6.18
N LEU A 658 46.61 20.76 -5.36
CA LEU A 658 46.95 19.51 -4.70
C LEU A 658 47.12 18.35 -5.71
N SER A 659 46.32 18.32 -6.78
CA SER A 659 46.48 17.34 -7.86
C SER A 659 47.85 17.43 -8.53
N GLU A 660 48.37 18.62 -8.77
CA GLU A 660 49.71 18.80 -9.36
C GLU A 660 50.82 18.28 -8.45
N VAL A 661 50.75 18.55 -7.15
CA VAL A 661 51.75 18.07 -6.18
C VAL A 661 51.74 16.54 -6.09
N PHE A 662 50.57 15.92 -6.07
CA PHE A 662 50.43 14.47 -5.97
C PHE A 662 50.80 13.75 -7.28
N LEU A 663 50.64 14.42 -8.41
CA LEU A 663 51.04 13.91 -9.73
C LEU A 663 52.56 13.77 -9.88
N GLU A 664 53.36 14.64 -9.24
CA GLU A 664 54.83 14.56 -9.26
C GLU A 664 55.35 13.21 -8.72
N GLN A 665 54.57 12.55 -7.85
CA GLN A 665 54.91 11.24 -7.27
C GLN A 665 54.26 10.07 -8.03
N ASP A 666 53.55 10.34 -9.14
CA ASP A 666 52.81 9.36 -9.93
C ASP A 666 51.91 8.49 -9.03
N LEU A 667 51.12 9.16 -8.19
CA LEU A 667 50.29 8.50 -7.19
C LEU A 667 48.96 8.05 -7.79
N PHE A 668 48.53 6.83 -7.44
CA PHE A 668 47.26 6.28 -7.87
C PHE A 668 46.06 7.11 -7.39
N HIS A 669 45.06 7.30 -8.25
CA HIS A 669 43.89 8.14 -7.95
C HIS A 669 43.06 7.70 -6.72
N GLU A 670 42.98 6.40 -6.40
CA GLU A 670 42.33 5.89 -5.17
C GLU A 670 43.10 6.21 -3.87
N VAL A 671 44.32 6.75 -3.97
CA VAL A 671 45.11 7.25 -2.83
C VAL A 671 45.22 8.77 -2.90
N ALA A 672 45.45 9.32 -4.09
CA ALA A 672 45.58 10.75 -4.31
C ALA A 672 44.28 11.50 -3.98
N ILE A 673 43.15 11.15 -4.62
CA ILE A 673 41.89 11.89 -4.47
C ILE A 673 41.39 11.88 -3.02
N PRO A 674 41.33 10.74 -2.30
CA PRO A 674 40.92 10.74 -0.90
C PRO A 674 41.84 11.56 0.00
N THR A 675 43.16 11.52 -0.24
CA THR A 675 44.12 12.30 0.54
C THR A 675 43.97 13.79 0.26
N ILE A 676 43.75 14.19 -1.00
CA ILE A 676 43.46 15.57 -1.41
C ILE A 676 42.19 16.07 -0.70
N VAL A 677 41.09 15.30 -0.75
CA VAL A 677 39.81 15.66 -0.12
C VAL A 677 39.97 15.80 1.41
N HIS A 678 40.73 14.91 2.04
CA HIS A 678 41.04 15.00 3.47
C HIS A 678 41.84 16.26 3.81
N ILE A 679 42.88 16.59 3.04
CA ILE A 679 43.66 17.82 3.24
C ILE A 679 42.77 19.06 3.11
N ILE A 680 41.87 19.10 2.13
CA ILE A 680 40.91 20.20 1.97
C ILE A 680 39.98 20.30 3.17
N ASP A 681 39.43 19.19 3.65
CA ASP A 681 38.58 19.14 4.85
C ASP A 681 39.31 19.67 6.09
N GLN A 682 40.53 19.18 6.34
CA GLN A 682 41.32 19.58 7.51
C GLN A 682 41.68 21.06 7.48
N THR A 683 41.95 21.61 6.28
CA THR A 683 42.43 22.97 6.07
C THR A 683 41.28 24.00 6.04
N ARG A 684 40.17 23.68 5.37
CA ARG A 684 39.12 24.67 5.05
C ARG A 684 37.93 24.63 6.02
N ARG A 685 37.79 23.62 6.88
CA ARG A 685 36.67 23.53 7.84
C ARG A 685 36.65 24.71 8.80
N THR A 686 35.48 25.34 8.91
CA THR A 686 35.25 26.45 9.85
C THR A 686 34.97 25.94 11.27
N ASN A 687 34.41 24.74 11.40
CA ASN A 687 34.14 24.09 12.67
C ASN A 687 34.92 22.76 12.76
N PRO A 688 35.77 22.56 13.78
CA PRO A 688 36.56 21.33 13.92
C PRO A 688 35.72 20.05 14.10
N PHE A 689 34.44 20.17 14.47
CA PHE A 689 33.53 19.04 14.68
C PHE A 689 32.57 18.76 13.51
N ILE A 690 32.53 19.63 12.50
CA ILE A 690 31.64 19.49 11.33
C ILE A 690 32.54 19.42 10.08
N PRO A 691 32.69 18.25 9.44
CA PRO A 691 33.46 18.14 8.20
C PRO A 691 32.76 18.89 7.06
N ILE A 692 33.55 19.44 6.13
CA ILE A 692 33.10 19.96 4.83
C ILE A 692 32.74 18.81 3.89
N VAL A 693 33.24 17.61 4.18
CA VAL A 693 32.96 16.41 3.41
C VAL A 693 31.69 15.74 3.93
N ASN A 694 30.64 15.80 3.12
CA ASN A 694 29.42 15.02 3.27
C ASN A 694 29.59 13.63 2.65
N LYS A 695 28.88 12.69 3.26
CA LYS A 695 29.07 11.26 3.05
C LYS A 695 28.03 10.74 2.08
N ILE A 696 28.46 10.18 0.96
CA ILE A 696 27.57 9.48 0.03
C ILE A 696 27.40 8.04 0.55
N SER A 697 26.22 7.72 1.12
CA SER A 697 25.91 6.38 1.65
C SER A 697 24.99 5.55 0.74
N ASP A 698 24.20 6.19 -0.13
CA ASP A 698 23.10 5.55 -0.87
C ASP A 698 23.13 5.85 -2.38
N CYS A 699 24.24 5.57 -3.05
CA CYS A 699 24.34 5.69 -4.51
C CYS A 699 24.69 4.34 -5.16
N TRP A 700 23.71 3.45 -5.31
CA TRP A 700 23.88 2.28 -6.18
C TRP A 700 22.60 1.99 -6.99
N VAL A 701 22.70 2.22 -8.30
CA VAL A 701 21.84 1.68 -9.37
C VAL A 701 22.43 0.30 -9.77
N PRO A 702 21.65 -0.66 -10.32
CA PRO A 702 21.96 -2.08 -10.27
C PRO A 702 23.05 -2.46 -11.26
N ILE A 703 23.90 -3.45 -10.91
CA ILE A 703 24.46 -4.52 -11.78
C ILE A 703 25.59 -5.26 -11.05
N VAL A 704 25.48 -6.60 -11.02
CA VAL A 704 26.55 -7.63 -11.08
C VAL A 704 27.63 -7.64 -9.98
N ASP A 705 27.55 -8.69 -9.16
CA ASP A 705 28.64 -9.57 -8.70
C ASP A 705 29.97 -8.93 -8.26
N ARG A 706 30.21 -8.89 -6.93
CA ARG A 706 31.51 -9.15 -6.27
C ARG A 706 31.41 -8.88 -4.75
N SER A 707 31.29 -9.93 -3.94
CA SER A 707 31.48 -9.79 -2.49
C SER A 707 31.95 -11.07 -1.80
N ARG A 708 33.12 -11.57 -2.23
CA ARG A 708 34.02 -12.34 -1.35
C ARG A 708 35.04 -11.37 -0.74
N LYS A 709 35.18 -11.44 0.59
CA LYS A 709 36.06 -10.65 1.46
C LYS A 709 35.54 -9.24 1.68
N LEU A 710 35.34 -8.78 2.89
CA LEU A 710 35.96 -9.13 4.14
C LEU A 710 34.91 -9.43 5.26
N ARG A 711 35.27 -10.28 6.22
CA ARG A 711 34.61 -10.31 7.55
C ARG A 711 35.64 -10.67 8.59
N ARG A 712 36.55 -9.74 8.90
CA ARG A 712 37.51 -9.92 10.01
C ARG A 712 38.04 -8.59 10.54
N ASN A 713 37.73 -8.33 11.81
CA ASN A 713 38.37 -7.42 12.79
C ASN A 713 37.54 -6.22 13.29
N LYS A 714 36.73 -6.46 14.32
CA LYS A 714 36.57 -5.52 15.45
C LYS A 714 36.45 -6.27 16.77
N ARG A 715 37.60 -6.54 17.40
CA ARG A 715 37.74 -6.75 18.86
C ARG A 715 38.93 -5.92 19.32
N LYS A 716 38.66 -4.75 19.92
CA LYS A 716 39.42 -4.01 20.95
C LYS A 716 39.18 -2.51 20.75
N PHE A 717 38.45 -1.90 21.67
CA PHE A 717 38.93 -0.82 22.53
C PHE A 717 37.75 -0.35 23.37
N ARG A 718 37.90 -0.49 24.69
CA ARG A 718 36.95 -0.13 25.72
C ARG A 718 37.66 0.94 26.55
N ASN A 719 37.08 2.14 26.68
CA ASN A 719 36.84 2.83 27.96
C ASN A 719 36.65 4.35 27.79
N GLY A 720 35.57 4.86 28.42
CA GLY A 720 35.56 6.15 29.11
C GLY A 720 34.71 7.28 28.53
N MET A 721 33.39 7.34 28.83
CA MET A 721 32.62 8.58 29.12
C MET A 721 31.12 8.30 29.51
N PRO A 722 30.31 9.27 30.01
CA PRO A 722 29.87 9.32 31.42
C PRO A 722 28.35 9.11 31.69
N LEU A 723 28.01 9.22 32.98
CA LEU A 723 26.87 8.70 33.75
C LEU A 723 25.43 8.89 33.21
N ARG A 724 25.17 9.76 32.22
CA ARG A 724 23.80 9.93 31.65
C ARG A 724 23.42 8.89 30.59
N GLN A 725 24.39 8.13 30.05
CA GLN A 725 24.14 6.98 29.16
C GLN A 725 23.83 5.66 29.91
N ARG A 726 23.79 5.66 31.25
CA ARG A 726 23.43 4.48 32.06
C ARG A 726 21.92 4.20 32.13
N ILE A 727 21.06 5.18 31.86
CA ILE A 727 19.59 5.02 31.98
C ILE A 727 18.95 4.64 30.64
N ALA A 728 19.52 5.05 29.49
CA ALA A 728 19.08 4.61 28.17
C ALA A 728 19.45 3.13 27.87
N ARG A 729 20.44 2.56 28.57
CA ARG A 729 20.81 1.14 28.48
C ARG A 729 19.97 0.19 29.33
N LEU A 730 19.02 0.68 30.14
CA LEU A 730 18.09 -0.22 30.84
C LEU A 730 17.04 -0.84 29.90
N GLY A 731 16.84 -0.29 28.69
CA GLY A 731 15.97 -0.85 27.65
C GLY A 731 16.69 -1.68 26.58
N GLU A 732 18.00 -1.50 26.41
CA GLU A 732 18.83 -2.26 25.44
C GLU A 732 19.65 -3.40 26.09
N SER A 733 19.48 -3.63 27.39
CA SER A 733 20.04 -4.77 28.13
C SER A 733 19.11 -6.01 28.15
N LEU A 734 18.26 -6.17 27.14
CA LEU A 734 17.50 -7.40 26.88
C LEU A 734 17.92 -8.03 25.55
N SER A 735 19.23 -8.13 25.31
CA SER A 735 19.77 -9.16 24.41
C SER A 735 21.18 -9.62 24.83
N THR A 736 21.30 -10.09 26.05
CA THR A 736 22.20 -11.22 26.35
C THR A 736 21.33 -12.34 26.88
N SER A 737 20.56 -12.93 25.99
CA SER A 737 20.17 -14.32 26.19
C SER A 737 21.08 -15.09 25.24
N ASP A 738 21.92 -15.97 25.76
CA ASP A 738 22.58 -17.06 25.02
C ASP A 738 21.55 -18.05 24.39
N LYS A 739 20.30 -17.61 24.26
CA LYS A 739 19.18 -18.43 23.84
C LYS A 739 18.91 -18.14 22.36
N PRO A 740 18.95 -19.18 21.51
CA PRO A 740 18.57 -19.04 20.12
C PRO A 740 17.13 -18.51 20.01
N TYR A 741 16.88 -17.70 18.98
CA TYR A 741 15.55 -17.19 18.65
C TYR A 741 14.57 -18.33 18.40
N LEU A 742 15.03 -19.37 17.69
CA LEU A 742 14.33 -20.64 17.49
C LEU A 742 15.37 -21.76 17.41
N SER A 743 15.18 -22.82 18.19
CA SER A 743 15.83 -24.12 17.94
C SER A 743 14.78 -25.06 17.35
N TYR A 744 15.01 -25.52 16.12
CA TYR A 744 14.14 -26.46 15.42
C TYR A 744 15.00 -27.59 14.86
N TYR A 745 14.98 -28.74 15.54
CA TYR A 745 15.87 -29.87 15.28
C TYR A 745 17.34 -29.41 15.19
N ASP A 746 18.02 -29.71 14.09
CA ASP A 746 19.43 -29.38 13.89
C ASP A 746 19.66 -27.91 13.47
N ALA A 747 18.58 -27.13 13.27
CA ALA A 747 18.65 -25.71 12.97
C ALA A 747 18.53 -24.84 14.24
N SER A 748 19.50 -23.96 14.45
CA SER A 748 19.50 -22.99 15.54
C SER A 748 19.57 -21.57 14.97
N LEU A 749 18.44 -20.87 14.97
CA LEU A 749 18.33 -19.52 14.43
C LEU A 749 18.59 -18.49 15.54
N THR A 750 19.49 -17.55 15.28
CA THR A 750 19.72 -16.38 16.11
C THR A 750 18.80 -15.22 15.70
N VAL A 751 18.78 -14.15 16.51
CA VAL A 751 18.09 -12.90 16.15
C VAL A 751 18.67 -12.31 14.85
N GLY A 752 19.97 -12.50 14.60
CA GLY A 752 20.65 -12.07 13.38
C GLY A 752 20.14 -12.83 12.15
N ASP A 753 20.03 -14.15 12.26
CA ASP A 753 19.51 -15.01 11.18
C ASP A 753 18.08 -14.62 10.81
N VAL A 754 17.21 -14.37 11.79
CA VAL A 754 15.82 -13.94 11.55
C VAL A 754 15.77 -12.52 10.97
N ARG A 755 16.70 -11.64 11.35
CA ARG A 755 16.80 -10.30 10.75
C ARG A 755 17.20 -10.37 9.28
N SER A 756 18.03 -11.35 8.90
CA SER A 756 18.48 -11.51 7.51
C SER A 756 17.33 -11.74 6.53
N LEU A 757 16.27 -12.43 6.99
CA LEU A 757 15.08 -12.68 6.19
C LEU A 757 14.31 -11.41 5.82
N LYS A 758 14.55 -10.26 6.47
CA LYS A 758 13.82 -9.01 6.15
C LYS A 758 14.22 -8.43 4.81
N ASN A 759 15.52 -8.18 4.58
CA ASN A 759 16.05 -7.54 3.36
C ASN A 759 17.56 -7.85 3.14
N ASP A 760 18.09 -8.92 3.72
CA ASP A 760 19.54 -9.22 3.69
C ASP A 760 19.83 -10.62 3.12
N TRP A 761 21.10 -10.95 2.98
CA TRP A 761 21.58 -12.26 2.52
C TRP A 761 21.20 -13.36 3.49
N LEU A 762 20.65 -14.48 2.97
CA LEU A 762 20.34 -15.61 3.84
C LEU A 762 21.63 -16.28 4.33
N THR A 763 21.68 -16.55 5.63
CA THR A 763 22.73 -17.35 6.24
C THR A 763 22.51 -18.84 6.00
N ASP A 764 23.57 -19.63 6.20
CA ASP A 764 23.50 -21.09 6.18
C ASP A 764 22.49 -21.64 7.20
N ASN A 765 22.36 -21.00 8.37
CA ASN A 765 21.38 -21.37 9.39
C ASN A 765 19.93 -21.24 8.89
N VAL A 766 19.61 -20.20 8.11
CA VAL A 766 18.27 -20.01 7.54
C VAL A 766 17.97 -21.08 6.48
N ILE A 767 18.94 -21.39 5.61
CA ILE A 767 18.78 -22.45 4.59
C ILE A 767 18.68 -23.83 5.26
N THR A 768 19.47 -24.08 6.31
CA THR A 768 19.42 -25.28 7.14
C THR A 768 18.03 -25.44 7.77
N PHE A 769 17.51 -24.36 8.37
CA PHE A 769 16.14 -24.34 8.90
C PHE A 769 15.10 -24.69 7.83
N TRP A 770 15.23 -24.11 6.63
CA TRP A 770 14.29 -24.39 5.54
C TRP A 770 14.34 -25.85 5.10
N GLN A 771 15.54 -26.44 5.01
CA GLN A 771 15.71 -27.85 4.71
C GLN A 771 15.15 -28.75 5.81
N GLU A 772 15.40 -28.46 7.09
CA GLU A 772 14.77 -29.14 8.22
C GLU A 772 13.25 -29.07 8.13
N TYR A 773 12.70 -27.89 7.89
CA TYR A 773 11.26 -27.72 7.75
C TYR A 773 10.67 -28.59 6.62
N LEU A 774 11.30 -28.61 5.44
CA LEU A 774 10.85 -29.47 4.35
C LEU A 774 11.00 -30.97 4.69
N GLU A 775 12.09 -31.35 5.34
CA GLU A 775 12.35 -32.73 5.71
C GLU A 775 11.40 -33.25 6.81
N ARG A 776 10.99 -32.40 7.75
CA ARG A 776 10.15 -32.79 8.88
C ARG A 776 8.66 -32.62 8.61
N GLU A 777 8.27 -31.63 7.80
CA GLU A 777 6.85 -31.30 7.60
C GLU A 777 6.32 -31.79 6.24
N THR A 778 7.21 -31.98 5.25
CA THR A 778 6.82 -32.32 3.88
C THR A 778 7.15 -33.76 3.51
N LEU A 779 8.41 -34.19 3.67
CA LEU A 779 8.85 -35.54 3.27
C LEU A 779 8.13 -36.70 3.99
N PRO A 780 7.71 -36.62 5.27
CA PRO A 780 7.04 -37.73 5.94
C PRO A 780 5.68 -38.09 5.32
N ARG A 781 5.09 -37.18 4.54
CA ARG A 781 3.86 -37.44 3.76
C ARG A 781 4.12 -38.36 2.56
N TYR A 782 5.38 -38.58 2.21
CA TYR A 782 5.81 -39.37 1.05
C TYR A 782 6.89 -40.38 1.46
N PRO A 783 6.56 -41.40 2.27
CA PRO A 783 7.55 -42.33 2.83
C PRO A 783 8.31 -43.16 1.78
N GLN A 784 7.78 -43.25 0.56
CA GLN A 784 8.44 -43.92 -0.58
C GLN A 784 9.54 -43.06 -1.23
N ALA A 785 9.53 -41.73 -0.99
CA ALA A 785 10.49 -40.81 -1.58
C ALA A 785 11.82 -40.85 -0.83
N ARG A 786 12.85 -41.41 -1.47
CA ARG A 786 14.21 -41.45 -0.91
C ARG A 786 14.99 -40.23 -1.35
N ILE A 787 14.76 -39.10 -0.69
CA ILE A 787 15.36 -37.80 -1.03
C ILE A 787 16.23 -37.34 0.13
N CYS A 788 17.45 -36.87 -0.17
CA CYS A 788 18.35 -36.28 0.82
C CYS A 788 18.46 -34.77 0.60
N LEU A 789 18.19 -33.98 1.65
CA LEU A 789 18.44 -32.54 1.67
C LEU A 789 19.76 -32.29 2.39
N LEU A 790 20.86 -32.23 1.64
CA LEU A 790 22.19 -32.07 2.23
C LEU A 790 22.34 -30.65 2.80
N ARG A 791 22.70 -30.55 4.08
CA ARG A 791 22.84 -29.25 4.76
C ARG A 791 23.92 -28.39 4.11
N PRO A 792 23.86 -27.05 4.18
CA PRO A 792 24.86 -26.17 3.58
C PRO A 792 26.27 -26.43 4.11
N SER A 793 26.40 -26.72 5.42
CA SER A 793 27.67 -27.08 6.06
C SER A 793 28.25 -28.40 5.52
N MET A 794 27.39 -29.39 5.28
CA MET A 794 27.77 -30.68 4.69
C MET A 794 28.17 -30.55 3.22
N ALA A 795 27.43 -29.73 2.44
CA ALA A 795 27.77 -29.44 1.04
C ALA A 795 29.12 -28.70 0.95
N PHE A 796 29.36 -27.73 1.83
CA PHE A 796 30.64 -27.04 1.94
C PHE A 796 31.78 -27.99 2.32
N LEU A 797 31.58 -28.87 3.30
CA LEU A 797 32.55 -29.89 3.69
C LEU A 797 32.91 -30.80 2.51
N LEU A 798 31.91 -31.29 1.75
CA LEU A 798 32.12 -32.11 0.57
C LEU A 798 32.97 -31.40 -0.50
N MET A 799 32.70 -30.10 -0.74
CA MET A 799 33.42 -29.30 -1.74
C MET A 799 34.87 -28.99 -1.33
N ARG A 800 35.15 -28.90 -0.03
CA ARG A 800 36.47 -28.50 0.51
C ARG A 800 37.31 -29.66 1.04
N ALA A 801 36.74 -30.86 1.14
CA ALA A 801 37.48 -32.06 1.54
C ALA A 801 38.58 -32.41 0.52
N ASN A 802 39.83 -32.42 0.99
CA ASN A 802 40.98 -32.91 0.23
C ASN A 802 40.94 -34.43 0.07
N ASP A 803 40.50 -35.15 1.12
CA ASP A 803 40.26 -36.60 1.10
C ASP A 803 38.80 -36.90 1.39
N LEU A 804 38.12 -37.52 0.41
CA LEU A 804 36.71 -37.87 0.49
C LEU A 804 36.42 -38.99 1.49
N ARG A 805 37.42 -39.78 1.90
CA ARG A 805 37.25 -40.84 2.91
C ARG A 805 36.88 -40.26 4.29
N HIS A 806 37.48 -39.13 4.64
CA HIS A 806 37.20 -38.42 5.90
C HIS A 806 35.85 -37.70 5.86
N ALA A 807 35.47 -37.14 4.70
CA ALA A 807 34.15 -36.51 4.53
C ALA A 807 33.00 -37.52 4.58
N ASN A 808 33.20 -38.76 4.10
CA ASN A 808 32.18 -39.81 4.09
C ASN A 808 31.69 -40.18 5.51
N GLY A 809 32.52 -40.01 6.55
CA GLY A 809 32.12 -40.25 7.95
C GLY A 809 31.23 -39.16 8.55
N SER A 810 31.15 -37.98 7.93
CA SER A 810 30.35 -36.83 8.41
C SER A 810 29.14 -36.52 7.53
N LEU A 811 28.96 -37.26 6.43
CA LEU A 811 27.83 -37.14 5.52
C LEU A 811 26.79 -38.23 5.83
N PRO A 812 25.50 -37.98 5.56
CA PRO A 812 24.47 -39.00 5.69
C PRO A 812 24.70 -40.16 4.71
N ASP A 813 24.18 -41.35 5.01
CA ASP A 813 24.26 -42.50 4.10
C ASP A 813 23.46 -42.22 2.81
N LEU A 814 24.18 -42.03 1.70
CA LEU A 814 23.61 -41.74 0.38
C LEU A 814 23.32 -43.01 -0.44
N THR A 815 23.62 -44.22 0.06
CA THR A 815 23.54 -45.46 -0.74
C THR A 815 22.14 -45.78 -1.26
N LYS A 816 21.10 -45.40 -0.50
CA LYS A 816 19.70 -45.67 -0.84
C LYS A 816 18.97 -44.45 -1.42
N VAL A 817 19.65 -43.32 -1.59
CA VAL A 817 19.04 -42.05 -2.00
C VAL A 817 18.84 -41.99 -3.51
N THR A 818 17.67 -41.55 -3.94
CA THR A 818 17.33 -41.35 -5.37
C THR A 818 17.68 -39.95 -5.85
N HIS A 819 17.40 -38.94 -5.03
CA HIS A 819 17.63 -37.53 -5.36
C HIS A 819 18.30 -36.81 -4.20
N ILE A 820 19.28 -35.96 -4.52
CA ILE A 820 20.02 -35.17 -3.53
C ILE A 820 19.90 -33.70 -3.88
N PHE A 821 19.47 -32.89 -2.93
CA PHE A 821 19.51 -31.42 -3.03
C PHE A 821 20.71 -30.90 -2.24
N LEU A 822 21.53 -30.06 -2.88
CA LEU A 822 22.70 -29.45 -2.27
C LEU A 822 22.65 -27.93 -2.52
N PRO A 823 22.56 -27.11 -1.46
CA PRO A 823 22.87 -25.69 -1.54
C PRO A 823 24.37 -25.53 -1.84
N ILE A 824 24.70 -24.84 -2.91
CA ILE A 824 26.07 -24.57 -3.34
C ILE A 824 26.42 -23.14 -2.96
N ASN A 825 27.59 -22.98 -2.33
CA ASN A 825 28.13 -21.69 -1.96
C ASN A 825 29.53 -21.54 -2.53
N ASP A 826 29.83 -20.34 -2.99
CA ASP A 826 31.17 -19.95 -3.39
C ASP A 826 31.99 -19.54 -2.16
N ASN A 827 32.00 -20.20 -1.02
CA ASN A 827 33.06 -19.94 -0.05
C ASN A 827 34.27 -20.80 -0.42
N ARG A 828 35.47 -20.21 -0.52
CA ARG A 828 36.74 -20.93 -0.76
C ARG A 828 37.61 -21.04 0.50
N ASN A 829 37.35 -20.22 1.52
CA ASN A 829 38.15 -20.18 2.74
C ASN A 829 37.45 -20.94 3.88
N VAL A 830 38.02 -22.06 4.31
CA VAL A 830 37.49 -22.88 5.41
C VAL A 830 37.63 -22.17 6.76
N ALA A 831 38.53 -21.18 6.88
CA ALA A 831 38.81 -20.46 8.12
C ALA A 831 37.95 -19.19 8.33
N ASP A 832 37.11 -18.83 7.36
CA ASP A 832 36.18 -17.71 7.45
C ASP A 832 34.74 -18.24 7.63
N ALA A 833 34.20 -18.05 8.83
CA ALA A 833 32.81 -18.32 9.14
C ALA A 833 31.89 -17.33 8.42
N GLU A 834 30.73 -17.80 7.92
CA GLU A 834 29.77 -16.99 7.12
C GLU A 834 30.41 -16.33 5.88
N GLY A 835 31.41 -16.99 5.28
CA GLY A 835 32.00 -16.57 4.00
C GLY A 835 31.19 -17.01 2.78
N GLY A 836 31.60 -16.54 1.60
CA GLY A 836 30.87 -16.74 0.33
C GLY A 836 30.10 -15.50 -0.09
N SER A 837 29.90 -15.34 -1.39
CA SER A 837 29.22 -14.21 -2.03
C SER A 837 27.91 -14.59 -2.72
N HIS A 838 27.66 -15.87 -2.98
CA HIS A 838 26.52 -16.31 -3.76
C HIS A 838 26.05 -17.73 -3.43
N TRP A 839 24.73 -17.94 -3.47
CA TRP A 839 24.08 -19.24 -3.29
C TRP A 839 23.44 -19.73 -4.59
N SER A 840 23.66 -20.99 -4.93
CA SER A 840 22.96 -21.68 -6.03
C SER A 840 22.48 -23.06 -5.57
N LEU A 841 21.67 -23.74 -6.37
CA LEU A 841 21.09 -25.04 -6.02
C LEU A 841 21.55 -26.12 -7.00
N LEU A 842 22.05 -27.25 -6.48
CA LEU A 842 22.32 -28.45 -7.25
C LEU A 842 21.31 -29.55 -6.88
N LEU A 843 20.61 -30.09 -7.88
CA LEU A 843 19.73 -31.25 -7.75
C LEU A 843 20.33 -32.42 -8.53
N VAL A 844 20.63 -33.51 -7.83
CA VAL A 844 21.23 -34.70 -8.42
C VAL A 844 20.22 -35.85 -8.45
N SER A 845 19.97 -36.40 -9.64
CA SER A 845 19.32 -37.71 -9.81
C SER A 845 20.41 -38.79 -9.83
N VAL A 846 20.46 -39.59 -8.76
CA VAL A 846 21.48 -40.63 -8.55
C VAL A 846 21.27 -41.82 -9.49
N HIS A 847 20.01 -42.10 -9.86
CA HIS A 847 19.66 -43.17 -10.79
C HIS A 847 20.00 -42.79 -12.23
N ASP A 848 19.64 -41.57 -12.65
CA ASP A 848 19.83 -41.13 -14.04
C ASP A 848 21.25 -40.61 -14.31
N GLY A 849 22.06 -40.44 -13.26
CA GLY A 849 23.43 -39.93 -13.38
C GLY A 849 23.47 -38.48 -13.84
N LEU A 850 22.49 -37.66 -13.44
CA LEU A 850 22.36 -36.26 -13.87
C LEU A 850 22.41 -35.31 -12.67
N ALA A 851 23.11 -34.19 -12.83
CA ALA A 851 23.19 -33.12 -11.85
C ALA A 851 22.75 -31.80 -12.49
N PHE A 852 21.57 -31.32 -12.10
CA PHE A 852 20.96 -30.09 -12.58
C PHE A 852 21.35 -28.93 -11.67
N HIS A 853 21.99 -27.91 -12.24
CA HIS A 853 22.41 -26.71 -11.53
C HIS A 853 21.49 -25.55 -11.86
N TYR A 854 20.92 -24.96 -10.81
CA TYR A 854 20.05 -23.79 -10.88
C TYR A 854 20.75 -22.60 -10.23
N ASP A 855 20.98 -21.58 -11.04
CA ASP A 855 21.67 -20.37 -10.62
C ASP A 855 20.83 -19.14 -10.96
N SER A 856 20.58 -18.32 -9.94
CA SER A 856 19.79 -17.10 -10.06
C SER A 856 20.59 -15.88 -10.51
N LEU A 857 21.93 -16.00 -10.63
CA LEU A 857 22.83 -14.92 -11.02
C LEU A 857 23.74 -15.35 -12.18
N GLY A 858 23.19 -15.47 -13.40
CA GLY A 858 23.98 -15.57 -14.63
C GLY A 858 25.02 -16.69 -14.68
N SER A 859 24.78 -17.80 -13.96
CA SER A 859 25.72 -18.91 -13.78
C SER A 859 27.01 -18.57 -13.01
N ALA A 860 26.97 -17.60 -12.09
CA ALA A 860 28.09 -17.20 -11.23
C ALA A 860 28.75 -18.39 -10.48
N ASN A 861 27.96 -19.39 -10.06
CA ASN A 861 28.42 -20.60 -9.38
C ASN A 861 28.63 -21.80 -10.32
N PHE A 862 28.82 -21.60 -11.63
CA PHE A 862 29.01 -22.70 -12.59
C PHE A 862 30.14 -23.65 -12.19
N ASP A 863 31.32 -23.10 -11.88
CA ASP A 863 32.50 -23.91 -11.52
C ASP A 863 32.31 -24.62 -10.19
N GLU A 864 31.72 -23.93 -9.21
CA GLU A 864 31.35 -24.47 -7.91
C GLU A 864 30.35 -25.64 -8.03
N GLY A 865 29.31 -25.50 -8.85
CA GLY A 865 28.33 -26.56 -9.14
C GLY A 865 28.95 -27.75 -9.88
N LYS A 866 29.84 -27.49 -10.84
CA LYS A 866 30.60 -28.53 -11.56
C LYS A 866 31.56 -29.28 -10.63
N LEU A 867 32.23 -28.57 -9.73
CA LEU A 867 33.10 -29.16 -8.71
C LEU A 867 32.31 -30.04 -7.73
N ALA A 868 31.18 -29.55 -7.22
CA ALA A 868 30.31 -30.31 -6.34
C ALA A 868 29.83 -31.60 -7.01
N THR A 869 29.45 -31.54 -8.29
CA THR A 869 29.06 -32.70 -9.09
C THR A 869 30.19 -33.73 -9.19
N ARG A 870 31.42 -33.30 -9.47
CA ARG A 870 32.60 -34.20 -9.54
C ARG A 870 32.90 -34.86 -8.19
N LYS A 871 32.89 -34.09 -7.10
CA LYS A 871 33.14 -34.61 -5.74
C LYS A 871 32.07 -35.61 -5.33
N LEU A 872 30.80 -35.33 -5.63
CA LEU A 872 29.69 -36.23 -5.34
C LEU A 872 29.73 -37.49 -6.24
N SER A 873 30.14 -37.36 -7.50
CA SER A 873 30.36 -38.48 -8.42
C SER A 873 31.41 -39.46 -7.88
N GLN A 874 32.52 -38.93 -7.34
CA GLN A 874 33.55 -39.73 -6.67
C GLN A 874 33.03 -40.39 -5.38
N LEU A 875 32.26 -39.67 -4.58
CA LEU A 875 31.68 -40.19 -3.32
C LEU A 875 30.68 -41.33 -3.58
N LEU A 876 29.78 -41.15 -4.56
CA LEU A 876 28.77 -42.13 -4.96
C LEU A 876 29.34 -43.28 -5.81
N ARG A 877 30.60 -43.17 -6.25
CA ARG A 877 31.25 -44.08 -7.21
C ARG A 877 30.39 -44.31 -8.47
N ARG A 878 29.81 -43.22 -8.99
CA ARG A 878 28.94 -43.19 -10.18
C ARG A 878 29.26 -41.97 -11.01
N GLU A 879 29.23 -42.10 -12.34
CA GLU A 879 29.38 -40.96 -13.23
C GLU A 879 28.16 -40.05 -13.13
N LEU A 880 28.38 -38.75 -12.90
CA LEU A 880 27.33 -37.73 -12.88
C LEU A 880 27.61 -36.70 -13.97
N ARG A 881 26.66 -36.54 -14.90
CA ARG A 881 26.70 -35.50 -15.93
C ARG A 881 26.14 -34.19 -15.39
N PHE A 882 26.98 -33.17 -15.38
CA PHE A 882 26.60 -31.81 -15.00
C PHE A 882 25.80 -31.13 -16.12
N ILE A 883 24.66 -30.56 -15.77
CA ILE A 883 23.77 -29.79 -16.65
C ILE A 883 23.52 -28.44 -15.97
N ASN A 884 24.06 -27.37 -16.55
CA ASN A 884 23.70 -26.01 -16.15
C ASN A 884 22.39 -25.63 -16.82
N LEU A 885 21.40 -25.19 -16.05
CA LEU A 885 20.11 -24.77 -16.57
C LEU A 885 20.11 -23.26 -16.80
N ASP A 886 20.36 -22.87 -18.05
CA ASP A 886 20.40 -21.46 -18.48
C ASP A 886 19.02 -20.79 -18.38
N ASP A 887 17.94 -21.58 -18.31
CA ASP A 887 16.56 -21.14 -18.13
C ASP A 887 16.13 -21.04 -16.65
N SER A 888 17.09 -21.05 -15.72
CA SER A 888 16.84 -20.83 -14.30
C SER A 888 16.27 -19.42 -14.05
N PRO A 889 15.29 -19.25 -13.15
CA PRO A 889 14.78 -17.93 -12.80
C PRO A 889 15.89 -17.04 -12.24
N GLN A 890 16.04 -15.85 -12.82
CA GLN A 890 17.07 -14.88 -12.45
C GLN A 890 16.57 -13.92 -11.36
N GLN A 891 17.43 -13.61 -10.40
CA GLN A 891 17.13 -12.61 -9.37
C GLN A 891 17.27 -11.19 -9.92
N GLU A 892 16.41 -10.28 -9.47
CA GLU A 892 16.44 -8.87 -9.88
C GLU A 892 17.32 -7.98 -8.98
N ASN A 893 17.76 -8.51 -7.82
CA ASN A 893 18.56 -7.79 -6.81
C ASN A 893 19.82 -8.56 -6.42
N GLY A 894 20.66 -8.00 -5.56
CA GLY A 894 21.95 -8.60 -5.15
C GLY A 894 21.92 -9.53 -3.94
N SER A 895 20.76 -9.85 -3.35
CA SER A 895 20.68 -10.52 -2.04
C SER A 895 19.74 -11.72 -1.95
N ASP A 896 18.92 -11.96 -2.97
CA ASP A 896 17.89 -13.00 -2.93
C ASP A 896 18.37 -14.39 -3.34
N CYS A 897 19.63 -14.59 -3.71
CA CYS A 897 20.16 -15.88 -4.16
C CYS A 897 19.79 -17.06 -3.22
N GLY A 898 19.96 -16.86 -1.91
CA GLY A 898 19.56 -17.87 -0.91
C GLY A 898 18.05 -18.11 -0.83
N VAL A 899 17.23 -17.09 -1.07
CA VAL A 899 15.77 -17.23 -1.14
C VAL A 899 15.37 -18.03 -2.37
N PHE A 900 16.01 -17.77 -3.52
CA PHE A 900 15.81 -18.54 -4.74
C PHE A 900 16.17 -20.01 -4.53
N VAL A 901 17.30 -20.31 -3.88
CA VAL A 901 17.66 -21.69 -3.50
C VAL A 901 16.54 -22.36 -2.71
N CYS A 902 16.03 -21.72 -1.66
CA CYS A 902 14.96 -22.27 -0.83
C CYS A 902 13.65 -22.48 -1.61
N LEU A 903 13.23 -21.50 -2.43
CA LEU A 903 11.98 -21.57 -3.19
C LEU A 903 12.05 -22.59 -4.32
N LEU A 904 13.17 -22.63 -5.06
CA LEU A 904 13.41 -23.63 -6.10
C LEU A 904 13.48 -25.04 -5.50
N MET A 905 14.17 -25.21 -4.38
CA MET A 905 14.23 -26.49 -3.68
C MET A 905 12.84 -27.00 -3.32
N ARG A 906 11.99 -26.15 -2.72
CA ARG A 906 10.61 -26.54 -2.42
C ARG A 906 9.81 -26.85 -3.68
N HIS A 907 9.94 -26.04 -4.72
CA HIS A 907 9.18 -26.24 -5.97
C HIS A 907 9.56 -27.55 -6.66
N LEU A 908 10.86 -27.79 -6.85
CA LEU A 908 11.38 -29.01 -7.45
C LEU A 908 11.00 -30.23 -6.60
N LEU A 909 11.14 -30.13 -5.28
CA LEU A 909 10.75 -31.20 -4.38
C LEU A 909 9.25 -31.52 -4.48
N VAL A 910 8.38 -30.55 -4.20
CA VAL A 910 6.94 -30.80 -4.03
C VAL A 910 6.20 -30.92 -5.36
N LYS A 911 6.50 -30.07 -6.33
CA LYS A 911 5.75 -29.99 -7.58
C LYS A 911 6.32 -30.85 -8.70
N ARG A 912 7.63 -31.11 -8.70
CA ARG A 912 8.28 -31.92 -9.76
C ARG A 912 8.51 -33.36 -9.30
N LEU A 913 9.21 -33.57 -8.19
CA LEU A 913 9.61 -34.92 -7.77
C LEU A 913 8.47 -35.67 -7.07
N LEU A 914 7.87 -35.07 -6.04
CA LEU A 914 6.82 -35.73 -5.25
C LEU A 914 5.44 -35.72 -5.93
N GLY A 915 5.24 -34.81 -6.89
CA GLY A 915 4.00 -34.68 -7.65
C GLY A 915 3.92 -35.55 -8.91
N ALA A 916 5.03 -36.13 -9.35
CA ALA A 916 5.08 -36.96 -10.54
C ALA A 916 4.78 -38.43 -10.22
N THR A 917 4.09 -39.11 -11.14
CA THR A 917 3.95 -40.57 -11.05
C THR A 917 5.26 -41.24 -11.48
N ALA A 918 5.59 -42.41 -10.92
CA ALA A 918 6.87 -43.10 -11.13
C ALA A 918 7.20 -43.47 -12.60
N ARG A 919 6.28 -43.25 -13.56
CA ARG A 919 6.45 -43.55 -14.99
C ARG A 919 6.53 -42.32 -15.89
N GLU A 920 6.37 -41.11 -15.36
CA GLU A 920 6.36 -39.88 -16.15
C GLU A 920 7.73 -39.21 -16.19
N LYS A 921 8.17 -38.79 -17.38
CA LYS A 921 9.38 -37.96 -17.52
C LYS A 921 9.10 -36.57 -16.99
N VAL A 922 9.82 -36.16 -15.96
CA VAL A 922 9.67 -34.85 -15.33
C VAL A 922 10.65 -33.86 -15.96
N SER A 923 10.12 -32.78 -16.52
CA SER A 923 10.97 -31.68 -16.97
C SER A 923 11.55 -30.93 -15.78
N MET A 924 12.88 -30.82 -15.77
CA MET A 924 13.66 -30.06 -14.78
C MET A 924 13.87 -28.59 -15.17
N SER A 925 13.35 -28.19 -16.34
CA SER A 925 13.35 -26.79 -16.79
C SER A 925 12.48 -25.90 -15.89
N MET A 926 12.98 -24.70 -15.62
CA MET A 926 12.30 -23.66 -14.86
C MET A 926 12.03 -22.40 -15.71
N GLY A 927 12.25 -22.47 -17.02
CA GLY A 927 11.95 -21.41 -17.97
C GLY A 927 10.50 -20.92 -17.87
N GLY A 928 10.32 -19.60 -17.85
CA GLY A 928 9.01 -18.96 -17.74
C GLY A 928 8.37 -19.03 -16.35
N LYS A 929 9.05 -19.56 -15.33
CA LYS A 929 8.58 -19.50 -13.94
C LYS A 929 9.08 -18.24 -13.24
N MET A 930 8.15 -17.44 -12.73
CA MET A 930 8.48 -16.29 -11.87
C MET A 930 8.62 -16.75 -10.43
N VAL A 931 9.63 -16.21 -9.73
CA VAL A 931 9.91 -16.48 -8.32
C VAL A 931 9.61 -15.22 -7.50
N ASP A 932 8.65 -15.32 -6.57
CA ASP A 932 8.32 -14.24 -5.62
C ASP A 932 9.22 -14.36 -4.38
N SER A 933 10.39 -13.72 -4.41
CA SER A 933 11.35 -13.75 -3.31
C SER A 933 10.84 -13.01 -2.07
N TYR A 934 10.12 -11.89 -2.23
CA TYR A 934 9.52 -11.14 -1.13
C TYR A 934 8.46 -11.97 -0.38
N GLY A 935 7.57 -12.62 -1.13
CA GLY A 935 6.59 -13.57 -0.59
C GLY A 935 7.28 -14.74 0.13
N GLY A 936 8.35 -15.28 -0.46
CA GLY A 936 9.16 -16.35 0.14
C GLY A 936 9.77 -15.98 1.49
N ARG A 937 10.38 -14.79 1.59
CA ARG A 937 10.93 -14.24 2.84
C ARG A 937 9.86 -14.11 3.92
N LYS A 938 8.70 -13.54 3.56
CA LYS A 938 7.56 -13.37 4.49
C LYS A 938 7.00 -14.70 4.95
N GLU A 939 6.96 -15.70 4.07
CA GLU A 939 6.52 -17.05 4.40
C GLU A 939 7.47 -17.72 5.40
N MET A 940 8.79 -17.69 5.15
CA MET A 940 9.79 -18.24 6.07
C MET A 940 9.71 -17.58 7.45
N LEU A 941 9.61 -16.25 7.51
CA LEU A 941 9.42 -15.51 8.77
C LEU A 941 8.17 -15.95 9.52
N ARG A 942 7.04 -16.08 8.81
CA ARG A 942 5.78 -16.51 9.42
C ARG A 942 5.88 -17.93 9.99
N ILE A 943 6.55 -18.84 9.28
CA ILE A 943 6.75 -20.23 9.75
C ILE A 943 7.62 -20.24 11.00
N ILE A 944 8.74 -19.50 10.99
CA ILE A 944 9.65 -19.37 12.15
C ILE A 944 8.90 -18.83 13.37
N ASP A 945 8.14 -17.74 13.20
CA ASP A 945 7.37 -17.12 14.30
C ASP A 945 6.28 -18.05 14.85
N ASN A 946 5.63 -18.83 13.99
CA ASN A 946 4.61 -19.79 14.41
C ASN A 946 5.23 -20.95 15.20
N LEU A 947 6.33 -21.53 14.72
CA LEU A 947 7.04 -22.61 15.41
C LEU A 947 7.62 -22.13 16.74
N ARG A 948 8.10 -20.89 16.80
CA ARG A 948 8.56 -20.28 18.05
C ARG A 948 7.43 -20.15 19.06
N LYS A 949 6.27 -19.61 18.65
CA LYS A 949 5.10 -19.47 19.53
C LYS A 949 4.59 -20.82 20.02
N GLU A 950 4.62 -21.84 19.16
CA GLU A 950 4.26 -23.20 19.53
C GLU A 950 5.25 -23.80 20.55
N ALA A 951 6.55 -23.60 20.35
CA ALA A 951 7.57 -24.01 21.31
C ALA A 951 7.46 -23.28 22.65
N GLU A 952 7.10 -22.00 22.66
CA GLU A 952 6.82 -21.23 23.87
C GLU A 952 5.57 -21.76 24.60
N ARG A 953 4.49 -22.09 23.87
CA ARG A 953 3.27 -22.71 24.43
C ARG A 953 3.49 -24.09 25.04
N ARG A 954 4.41 -24.89 24.50
CA ARG A 954 4.74 -26.21 25.06
C ARG A 954 5.63 -26.12 26.30
N ARG A 955 6.25 -24.96 26.55
CA ARG A 955 7.11 -24.69 27.72
C ARG A 955 6.39 -23.95 28.84
N SER A 956 5.30 -23.24 28.54
CA SER A 956 4.34 -22.68 29.50
C SER A 956 3.34 -23.74 29.96
#